data_AF-A0A661R493-F1
#
_entry.id   AF-A0A661R493-F1
#
_cell.length_a   1.000
_cell.length_b   1.000
_cell.length_c   1.000
_cell.angle_alpha   90.00
_cell.angle_beta   90.00
_cell.angle_gamma   90.00
#
_symmetry.space_group_name_H-M   'P 1'
#
loop_
_entity.id
_entity.type
_entity.pdbx_description
1 polymer ?
#
loop_
_entity_poly.entity_id
_entity_poly.type
_entity_poly.pdbx_seq_one_letter_code
_entity_poly.pdbx_strand_id
1 'polypeptide(L)'
;KENLIKFDGTSLFPERLAYSVSYRLSDQEAILYKQVTDYVREEFNRADALENEGRKGTVGFALTILQRRLASSPEAIYQSLKRRRERLESRLREEELLKRGAESRFKPEGWGPTITEEDLEDLEDATDAEVEETEDQIIDLATAAQTIAELQAEIRTLKKLEGEALQVRRSGQDKKWEELSRLLQEKQEMFDTEGARRKLVIFTEYKDTLNYLTNRITTMLGRPDAVINIHGSMGREDRKKAEESFKQDKNVQILVATDAAGEGINLQRANLMVNYDLPWNPNRIEQRFGRIHRIGQTEVCHLWNLVAEETREGDVYLTLLKKLEAERETLGGAVFDVLGKALSGKELRKLLIEAIRYGDRPEVRARLTQEVENALDKERLKDLLEEKALAHESMDSSRIRKIRETMERAEARKLQPHFIASFFLEAFKLLGGSAREREPKRYELKHVPAIIRNRDRLIGMGETVLTRYERICFEKDLISVPGKPIASFICPGHPLLDATTDIILEGYRNLLKQGAVFLNESDPGEDIHALFYLEHSVADARTDKHDNRRIVSRQVQFVEIDGQGTSRNAGYAPYLDYRPLTDEERTLVTPELDKTWTGFGGDLESKAISYAINHLVPRHFQEVKDRKEALIAKTVAAVKDRLTKEIAYWDHRAEELKAQELAGKFNARINSAKARTRADELEARLQRRLAELEKERQISPLPPVVMGGALVVPGGLLARIKGKREEMPDLFSRETKRIEQIAMQAVMDVERSLKYIPRDVSRDNCGYDIESAIPDTGKLRFIEVKGRLQGAKTVTVTKNEILTALNKPDDFILAVVLVPPTQESPSADPWQMGDPAGKYGINMDGCKVFYVRRPFTKEPDFGVTSVNYKLEDLIAKGAKPQ
;
A
#
# COMPACT_ATOMS: atom_id res chain seq x y z
N LYS A 1 8.91 -19.97 -0.28
CA LYS A 1 8.92 -18.76 -1.15
C LYS A 1 10.00 -18.78 -2.23
N GLU A 2 11.12 -19.45 -2.00
CA GLU A 2 12.30 -19.38 -2.87
C GLU A 2 12.16 -20.08 -4.24
N ASN A 3 11.19 -21.00 -4.37
CA ASN A 3 10.86 -21.64 -5.64
C ASN A 3 9.93 -20.79 -6.53
N LEU A 4 9.53 -19.60 -6.06
CA LEU A 4 8.66 -18.70 -6.85
C LEU A 4 9.53 -17.91 -7.81
N ILE A 5 9.20 -18.02 -9.09
CA ILE A 5 9.96 -17.43 -10.19
C ILE A 5 9.07 -16.37 -10.86
N LYS A 6 9.67 -15.26 -11.30
CA LYS A 6 9.02 -14.30 -12.18
C LYS A 6 8.75 -14.94 -13.55
N PHE A 7 7.92 -14.29 -14.37
CA PHE A 7 7.63 -14.74 -15.73
C PHE A 7 8.88 -14.81 -16.63
N ASP A 8 9.98 -14.15 -16.27
CA ASP A 8 11.26 -14.13 -16.99
C ASP A 8 12.26 -15.22 -16.54
N GLY A 9 11.88 -16.09 -15.60
CA GLY A 9 12.76 -17.16 -15.11
C GLY A 9 13.66 -16.76 -13.93
N THR A 10 13.65 -15.50 -13.49
CA THR A 10 14.44 -15.05 -12.32
C THR A 10 13.69 -15.24 -11.00
N SER A 11 14.42 -15.43 -9.89
CA SER A 11 13.79 -15.60 -8.57
C SER A 11 12.90 -14.39 -8.21
N LEU A 12 11.69 -14.67 -7.71
CA LEU A 12 10.76 -13.64 -7.26
C LEU A 12 11.24 -12.97 -5.96
N PHE A 13 12.02 -13.69 -5.17
CA PHE A 13 12.55 -13.23 -3.89
C PHE A 13 14.09 -13.19 -3.91
N PRO A 14 14.71 -12.15 -3.34
CA PRO A 14 16.16 -12.09 -3.20
C PRO A 14 16.64 -13.03 -2.09
N GLU A 15 17.95 -13.27 -2.07
CA GLU A 15 18.62 -14.12 -1.09
C GLU A 15 18.46 -13.59 0.34
N ARG A 16 18.49 -14.52 1.30
CA ARG A 16 18.34 -14.30 2.74
C ARG A 16 19.60 -14.75 3.45
N LEU A 17 20.28 -13.84 4.13
CA LEU A 17 21.49 -14.12 4.90
C LEU A 17 21.25 -13.80 6.38
N ALA A 18 21.43 -14.80 7.24
CA ALA A 18 21.32 -14.65 8.69
C ALA A 18 22.70 -14.82 9.34
N TYR A 19 23.01 -14.00 10.33
CA TYR A 19 24.29 -13.97 11.02
C TYR A 19 24.07 -14.00 12.53
N SER A 20 24.90 -14.74 13.23
CA SER A 20 24.96 -14.71 14.69
C SER A 20 26.10 -13.79 15.13
N VAL A 21 25.78 -12.76 15.91
CA VAL A 21 26.75 -11.82 16.50
C VAL A 21 26.85 -12.17 17.98
N SER A 22 27.84 -12.97 18.34
CA SER A 22 28.07 -13.40 19.71
C SER A 22 28.94 -12.39 20.47
N TYR A 23 28.69 -12.22 21.77
CA TYR A 23 29.42 -11.27 22.62
C TYR A 23 29.55 -11.79 24.04
N ARG A 24 30.64 -11.42 24.73
CA ARG A 24 30.82 -11.77 26.14
C ARG A 24 30.40 -10.64 27.05
N LEU A 25 29.79 -10.99 28.18
CA LEU A 25 29.41 -10.03 29.21
C LEU A 25 30.68 -9.40 29.82
N SER A 26 30.59 -8.13 30.22
CA SER A 26 31.61 -7.52 31.08
C SER A 26 31.56 -8.13 32.48
N ASP A 27 32.60 -7.95 33.28
CA ASP A 27 32.64 -8.47 34.65
C ASP A 27 31.44 -8.01 35.49
N GLN A 28 31.03 -6.74 35.33
CA GLN A 28 29.88 -6.19 36.05
C GLN A 28 28.55 -6.77 35.55
N GLU A 29 28.39 -6.94 34.22
CA GLU A 29 27.21 -7.59 33.64
C GLU A 29 27.13 -9.07 34.04
N ALA A 30 28.24 -9.80 34.07
CA ALA A 30 28.30 -11.19 34.47
C ALA A 30 27.93 -11.37 35.95
N ILE A 31 28.39 -10.47 36.83
CA ILE A 31 28.00 -10.45 38.24
C ILE A 31 26.49 -10.20 38.36
N LEU A 32 25.96 -9.16 37.71
CA LEU A 32 24.53 -8.85 37.74
C LEU A 32 23.71 -10.03 37.20
N TYR A 33 24.13 -10.60 36.07
CA TYR A 33 23.45 -11.72 35.44
C TYR A 33 23.36 -12.91 36.39
N LYS A 34 24.48 -13.27 37.02
CA LYS A 34 24.53 -14.35 38.01
C LYS A 34 23.59 -14.07 39.18
N GLN A 35 23.65 -12.88 39.77
CA GLN A 35 22.85 -12.54 40.94
C GLN A 35 21.34 -12.51 40.66
N VAL A 36 20.92 -11.93 39.53
CA VAL A 36 19.52 -11.92 39.12
C VAL A 36 19.06 -13.34 38.79
N THR A 37 19.88 -14.14 38.10
CA THR A 37 19.55 -15.53 37.77
C THR A 37 19.45 -16.40 39.02
N ASP A 38 20.32 -16.21 40.02
CA ASP A 38 20.26 -16.89 41.31
C ASP A 38 18.97 -16.50 42.06
N TYR A 39 18.62 -15.21 42.09
CA TYR A 39 17.35 -14.72 42.63
C TYR A 39 16.14 -15.36 41.94
N VAL A 40 16.13 -15.38 40.59
CA VAL A 40 15.09 -16.01 39.78
C VAL A 40 14.95 -17.49 40.14
N ARG A 41 16.06 -18.23 40.23
CA ARG A 41 16.07 -19.66 40.58
C ARG A 41 15.54 -19.91 42.00
N GLU A 42 15.95 -19.12 42.99
CA GLU A 42 15.48 -19.24 44.37
C GLU A 42 13.99 -18.95 44.51
N GLU A 43 13.51 -17.89 43.86
CA GLU A 43 12.07 -17.56 43.83
C GLU A 43 11.27 -18.63 43.07
N PHE A 44 11.81 -19.22 42.00
CA PHE A 44 11.19 -20.35 41.30
C PHE A 44 11.04 -21.58 42.22
N ASN A 45 12.10 -21.93 42.95
CA ASN A 45 12.06 -23.05 43.89
C ASN A 45 11.08 -22.78 45.05
N ARG A 46 10.96 -21.52 45.51
CA ARG A 46 9.95 -21.12 46.50
C ARG A 46 8.53 -21.15 45.93
N ALA A 47 8.35 -20.72 44.68
CA ALA A 47 7.06 -20.78 43.98
C ALA A 47 6.59 -22.23 43.80
N ASP A 48 7.50 -23.16 43.50
CA ASP A 48 7.20 -24.59 43.38
C ASP A 48 6.72 -25.22 44.69
N ALA A 49 7.14 -24.67 45.83
CA ALA A 49 6.71 -25.09 47.17
C ALA A 49 5.35 -24.49 47.61
N LEU A 50 4.73 -23.63 46.78
CA LEU A 50 3.39 -23.12 47.03
C LEU A 50 2.34 -24.19 46.73
N GLU A 51 1.37 -24.37 47.65
CA GLU A 51 0.23 -25.29 47.46
C GLU A 51 -0.79 -24.78 46.41
N ASN A 52 -0.78 -23.48 46.08
CA ASN A 52 -1.70 -22.87 45.12
C ASN A 52 -1.09 -22.86 43.70
N GLU A 53 -1.59 -23.76 42.84
CA GLU A 53 -1.12 -23.94 41.46
C GLU A 53 -1.20 -22.67 40.61
N GLY A 54 -2.26 -21.85 40.76
CA GLY A 54 -2.36 -20.61 39.99
C GLY A 54 -1.35 -19.55 40.43
N ARG A 55 -1.04 -19.45 41.73
CA ARG A 55 -0.05 -18.49 42.24
C ARG A 55 1.37 -18.91 41.87
N LYS A 56 1.62 -20.22 41.85
CA LYS A 56 2.85 -20.82 41.32
C LYS A 56 3.07 -20.42 39.86
N GLY A 57 2.05 -20.53 39.00
CA GLY A 57 2.11 -20.11 37.59
C GLY A 57 2.40 -18.62 37.40
N THR A 58 1.68 -17.73 38.10
CA THR A 58 1.90 -16.27 38.03
C THR A 58 3.32 -15.87 38.43
N VAL A 59 3.85 -16.44 39.50
CA VAL A 59 5.23 -16.16 39.96
C VAL A 59 6.25 -16.70 38.98
N GLY A 60 6.10 -17.94 38.51
CA GLY A 60 7.00 -18.50 37.50
C GLY A 60 7.05 -17.67 36.21
N PHE A 61 5.91 -17.14 35.78
CA PHE A 61 5.86 -16.26 34.60
C PHE A 61 6.57 -14.92 34.83
N ALA A 62 6.30 -14.24 35.94
CA ALA A 62 6.96 -12.98 36.28
C ALA A 62 8.49 -13.11 36.32
N LEU A 63 8.99 -14.21 36.88
CA LEU A 63 10.41 -14.51 36.95
C LEU A 63 11.01 -14.81 35.57
N THR A 64 10.26 -15.49 34.71
CA THR A 64 10.65 -15.72 33.30
C THR A 64 10.79 -14.40 32.54
N ILE A 65 9.86 -13.46 32.70
CA ILE A 65 9.96 -12.15 32.04
C ILE A 65 11.12 -11.34 32.61
N LEU A 66 11.35 -11.40 33.93
CA LEU A 66 12.50 -10.73 34.56
C LEU A 66 13.83 -11.22 33.95
N GLN A 67 13.97 -12.54 33.74
CA GLN A 67 15.13 -13.13 33.09
C GLN A 67 15.26 -12.68 31.62
N ARG A 68 14.15 -12.62 30.86
CA ARG A 68 14.16 -12.10 29.48
C ARG A 68 14.60 -10.64 29.42
N ARG A 69 14.16 -9.81 30.36
CA ARG A 69 14.55 -8.40 30.44
C ARG A 69 16.00 -8.19 30.82
N LEU A 70 16.55 -9.05 31.67
CA LEU A 70 17.99 -9.12 31.97
C LEU A 70 18.82 -9.37 30.71
N ALA A 71 18.40 -10.32 29.88
CA ALA A 71 19.08 -10.60 28.61
C ALA A 71 18.89 -9.51 27.54
N SER A 72 17.88 -8.64 27.71
CA SER A 72 17.56 -7.58 26.74
C SER A 72 18.50 -6.39 26.87
N SER A 73 18.47 -5.64 27.99
CA SER A 73 19.37 -4.51 28.22
C SER A 73 19.52 -4.16 29.72
N PRO A 74 20.63 -3.52 30.13
CA PRO A 74 20.78 -2.99 31.48
C PRO A 74 19.67 -2.01 31.89
N GLU A 75 19.12 -1.24 30.93
CA GLU A 75 17.99 -0.35 31.19
C GLU A 75 16.72 -1.15 31.53
N ALA A 76 16.38 -2.17 30.73
CA ALA A 76 15.16 -2.95 30.91
C ALA A 76 15.13 -3.65 32.26
N ILE A 77 16.23 -4.30 32.67
CA ILE A 77 16.31 -4.98 33.97
C ILE A 77 16.27 -4.00 35.14
N TYR A 78 16.97 -2.87 35.04
CA TYR A 78 16.91 -1.83 36.07
C TYR A 78 15.48 -1.32 36.30
N GLN A 79 14.76 -0.99 35.21
CA GLN A 79 13.38 -0.51 35.32
C GLN A 79 12.45 -1.59 35.90
N SER A 80 12.63 -2.86 35.54
CA SER A 80 11.82 -3.95 36.09
C SER A 80 12.09 -4.22 37.58
N LEU A 81 13.35 -4.25 38.00
CA LEU A 81 13.70 -4.42 39.42
C LEU A 81 13.17 -3.26 40.26
N LYS A 82 13.31 -2.02 39.76
CA LYS A 82 12.78 -0.82 40.41
C LYS A 82 11.27 -0.88 40.57
N ARG A 83 10.53 -1.12 39.48
CA ARG A 83 9.05 -1.19 39.50
C ARG A 83 8.55 -2.29 40.44
N ARG A 84 9.15 -3.48 40.37
CA ARG A 84 8.85 -4.61 41.27
C ARG A 84 9.11 -4.25 42.73
N ARG A 85 10.27 -3.65 43.06
CA ARG A 85 10.57 -3.20 44.43
C ARG A 85 9.52 -2.22 44.94
N GLU A 86 9.21 -1.17 44.17
CA GLU A 86 8.26 -0.12 44.57
C GLU A 86 6.87 -0.69 44.85
N ARG A 87 6.42 -1.64 44.02
CA ARG A 87 5.15 -2.37 44.19
C ARG A 87 5.15 -3.23 45.46
N LEU A 88 6.19 -4.02 45.68
CA LEU A 88 6.30 -4.86 46.88
C LEU A 88 6.40 -4.03 48.16
N GLU A 89 7.08 -2.88 48.13
CA GLU A 89 7.10 -1.94 49.25
C GLU A 89 5.73 -1.33 49.54
N SER A 90 4.94 -1.02 48.50
CA SER A 90 3.57 -0.54 48.69
C SER A 90 2.71 -1.61 49.37
N ARG A 91 2.79 -2.86 48.90
CA ARG A 91 2.08 -3.99 49.53
C ARG A 91 2.53 -4.24 50.96
N LEU A 92 3.83 -4.17 51.24
CA LEU A 92 4.35 -4.33 52.60
C LEU A 92 3.71 -3.29 53.55
N ARG A 93 3.62 -2.02 53.12
CA ARG A 93 2.97 -0.96 53.91
C ARG A 93 1.49 -1.25 54.14
N GLU A 94 0.77 -1.72 53.13
CA GLU A 94 -0.65 -2.10 53.23
C GLU A 94 -0.86 -3.24 54.22
N GLU A 95 -0.04 -4.29 54.15
CA GLU A 95 -0.10 -5.44 55.06
C GLU A 95 0.28 -5.07 56.50
N GLU A 96 1.29 -4.22 56.70
CA GLU A 96 1.68 -3.69 58.00
C GLU A 96 0.57 -2.81 58.65
N LEU A 97 -0.18 -2.07 57.83
CA LEU A 97 -1.35 -1.29 58.27
C LEU A 97 -2.54 -2.18 58.66
N LEU A 98 -2.79 -3.26 57.91
CA LEU A 98 -3.89 -4.20 58.12
C LEU A 98 -3.68 -5.13 59.34
N LYS A 99 -2.43 -5.43 59.73
CA LYS A 99 -2.09 -6.50 60.68
C LYS A 99 -1.38 -6.04 61.96
N ARG A 100 -1.79 -4.92 62.57
CA ARG A 100 -1.41 -4.58 63.95
C ARG A 100 -1.96 -5.63 64.95
N GLY A 101 -1.27 -6.77 65.11
CA GLY A 101 -1.43 -7.62 66.30
C GLY A 101 -1.36 -9.16 66.17
N ALA A 102 -1.16 -9.77 65.01
CA ALA A 102 -1.02 -11.24 64.95
C ALA A 102 -0.07 -11.71 63.84
N GLU A 103 0.89 -12.57 64.20
CA GLU A 103 1.66 -13.39 63.24
C GLU A 103 0.68 -14.33 62.52
N SER A 104 0.32 -14.01 61.28
CA SER A 104 -0.54 -14.85 60.47
C SER A 104 -0.09 -14.82 59.02
N ARG A 105 -0.03 -16.01 58.40
CA ARG A 105 0.26 -16.24 56.97
C ARG A 105 -0.61 -15.31 56.11
N PHE A 106 -0.07 -14.81 55.00
CA PHE A 106 -0.85 -13.99 54.07
C PHE A 106 -2.12 -14.74 53.63
N LYS A 107 -3.30 -14.11 53.73
CA LYS A 107 -4.51 -14.66 53.11
C LYS A 107 -4.36 -14.52 51.59
N PRO A 108 -4.66 -15.56 50.80
CA PRO A 108 -4.50 -15.52 49.33
C PRO A 108 -5.42 -14.51 48.62
N GLU A 109 -6.45 -14.03 49.31
CA GLU A 109 -7.45 -13.09 48.80
C GLU A 109 -6.77 -11.72 48.53
N GLY A 110 -6.49 -11.40 47.26
CA GLY A 110 -5.95 -10.10 46.84
C GLY A 110 -4.60 -10.11 46.12
N TRP A 111 -3.99 -11.27 45.86
CA TRP A 111 -2.64 -11.40 45.29
C TRP A 111 -2.50 -11.06 43.79
N GLY A 112 -3.53 -10.50 43.18
CA GLY A 112 -3.58 -10.23 41.73
C GLY A 112 -4.13 -11.43 40.95
N PRO A 113 -4.18 -11.35 39.61
CA PRO A 113 -4.70 -12.42 38.78
C PRO A 113 -3.85 -13.70 38.94
N THR A 114 -4.50 -14.82 39.22
CA THR A 114 -3.90 -16.15 39.06
C THR A 114 -3.68 -16.39 37.55
N ILE A 115 -2.63 -17.11 37.17
CA ILE A 115 -2.33 -17.43 35.77
C ILE A 115 -1.91 -18.89 35.76
N THR A 116 -2.69 -19.73 35.09
CA THR A 116 -2.38 -21.16 34.90
C THR A 116 -1.36 -21.37 33.78
N GLU A 117 -0.84 -22.58 33.66
CA GLU A 117 0.06 -22.94 32.55
C GLU A 117 -0.65 -22.88 31.19
N GLU A 118 -1.97 -23.14 31.14
CA GLU A 118 -2.81 -22.94 29.94
C GLU A 118 -3.04 -21.45 29.64
N ASP A 119 -3.22 -20.59 30.66
CA ASP A 119 -3.34 -19.13 30.50
C ASP A 119 -2.07 -18.49 29.90
N LEU A 120 -0.93 -19.19 29.97
CA LEU A 120 0.36 -18.83 29.34
C LEU A 120 0.44 -19.25 27.88
N GLU A 121 -0.32 -20.26 27.48
CA GLU A 121 -0.41 -20.69 26.09
C GLU A 121 -1.31 -19.73 25.30
N ASP A 122 -2.42 -19.29 25.90
CA ASP A 122 -3.35 -18.31 25.31
C ASP A 122 -2.70 -16.90 25.09
N LEU A 123 -1.56 -16.61 25.75
CA LEU A 123 -0.75 -15.41 25.50
C LEU A 123 -0.11 -15.39 24.12
N GLU A 124 0.15 -16.56 23.53
CA GLU A 124 0.77 -16.65 22.21
C GLU A 124 -0.20 -16.27 21.09
N ASP A 125 -1.50 -16.40 21.34
CA ASP A 125 -2.60 -16.00 20.44
C ASP A 125 -3.15 -14.60 20.73
N ALA A 126 -2.70 -13.96 21.82
CA ALA A 126 -3.07 -12.59 22.17
C ALA A 126 -2.38 -11.58 21.25
N THR A 127 -2.95 -10.37 21.12
CA THR A 127 -2.26 -9.33 20.34
C THR A 127 -0.99 -8.92 21.08
N ASP A 128 0.08 -8.66 20.33
CA ASP A 128 1.38 -8.34 20.93
C ASP A 128 1.34 -7.09 21.85
N ALA A 129 0.41 -6.16 21.61
CA ALA A 129 0.19 -5.01 22.49
C ALA A 129 -0.43 -5.41 23.85
N GLU A 130 -1.37 -6.37 23.84
CA GLU A 130 -1.95 -6.94 25.06
C GLU A 130 -0.91 -7.75 25.83
N VAL A 131 -0.02 -8.48 25.12
CA VAL A 131 1.10 -9.20 25.73
C VAL A 131 2.02 -8.24 26.47
N GLU A 132 2.47 -7.16 25.81
CA GLU A 132 3.37 -6.16 26.39
C GLU A 132 2.80 -5.52 27.68
N GLU A 133 1.52 -5.12 27.67
CA GLU A 133 0.86 -4.54 28.85
C GLU A 133 0.69 -5.55 29.98
N THR A 134 0.36 -6.79 29.65
CA THR A 134 0.15 -7.86 30.62
C THR A 134 1.47 -8.28 31.29
N GLU A 135 2.55 -8.39 30.52
CA GLU A 135 3.89 -8.70 31.04
C GLU A 135 4.34 -7.65 32.07
N ASP A 136 4.15 -6.36 31.78
CA ASP A 136 4.49 -5.27 32.70
C ASP A 136 3.68 -5.34 34.02
N GLN A 137 2.38 -5.67 33.95
CA GLN A 137 1.54 -5.77 35.14
C GLN A 137 1.87 -6.99 36.03
N ILE A 138 2.26 -8.12 35.42
CA ILE A 138 2.51 -9.36 36.16
C ILE A 138 3.87 -9.35 36.87
N ILE A 139 4.92 -8.83 36.22
CA ILE A 139 6.24 -8.65 36.85
C ILE A 139 6.12 -7.88 38.16
N ASP A 140 5.26 -6.86 38.16
CA ASP A 140 5.05 -5.92 39.24
C ASP A 140 4.28 -6.52 40.44
N LEU A 141 3.48 -7.57 40.24
CA LEU A 141 2.53 -8.07 41.25
C LEU A 141 2.87 -9.45 41.82
N ALA A 142 3.72 -10.23 41.15
CA ALA A 142 3.98 -11.61 41.53
C ALA A 142 5.11 -11.72 42.59
N THR A 143 4.83 -12.35 43.72
CA THR A 143 5.80 -12.66 44.78
C THR A 143 5.54 -14.05 45.39
N ALA A 144 6.61 -14.78 45.71
CA ALA A 144 6.52 -16.08 46.36
C ALA A 144 6.39 -15.98 47.90
N ALA A 145 6.53 -14.78 48.49
CA ALA A 145 6.56 -14.59 49.93
C ALA A 145 5.23 -15.01 50.61
N GLN A 146 5.32 -15.83 51.66
CA GLN A 146 4.17 -16.26 52.49
C GLN A 146 4.06 -15.47 53.80
N THR A 147 5.11 -14.77 54.20
CA THR A 147 5.19 -14.00 55.46
C THR A 147 5.74 -12.59 55.24
N ILE A 148 5.43 -11.66 56.16
CA ILE A 148 5.97 -10.30 56.15
C ILE A 148 7.51 -10.32 56.17
N ALA A 149 8.10 -11.24 56.94
CA ALA A 149 9.56 -11.41 57.01
C ALA A 149 10.17 -11.84 55.67
N GLU A 150 9.52 -12.76 54.95
CA GLU A 150 9.93 -13.16 53.60
C GLU A 150 9.79 -12.00 52.59
N LEU A 151 8.67 -11.25 52.64
CA LEU A 151 8.45 -10.11 51.76
C LEU A 151 9.50 -9.00 52.00
N GLN A 152 9.83 -8.72 53.27
CA GLN A 152 10.91 -7.80 53.63
C GLN A 152 12.29 -8.29 53.15
N ALA A 153 12.55 -9.61 53.21
CA ALA A 153 13.77 -10.20 52.68
C ALA A 153 13.87 -10.08 51.15
N GLU A 154 12.77 -10.34 50.43
CA GLU A 154 12.68 -10.15 48.98
C GLU A 154 12.92 -8.68 48.60
N ILE A 155 12.28 -7.73 49.26
CA ILE A 155 12.48 -6.29 49.03
C ILE A 155 13.95 -5.87 49.25
N ARG A 156 14.61 -6.39 50.28
CA ARG A 156 16.04 -6.12 50.52
C ARG A 156 16.91 -6.66 49.38
N THR A 157 16.60 -7.85 48.88
CA THR A 157 17.29 -8.45 47.73
C THR A 157 17.08 -7.62 46.47
N LEU A 158 15.85 -7.22 46.18
CA LEU A 158 15.52 -6.35 45.04
C LEU A 158 16.22 -4.98 45.11
N LYS A 159 16.34 -4.37 46.30
CA LYS A 159 17.12 -3.14 46.50
C LYS A 159 18.58 -3.30 46.10
N LYS A 160 19.18 -4.43 46.49
CA LYS A 160 20.57 -4.75 46.14
C LYS A 160 20.70 -4.90 44.63
N LEU A 161 19.86 -5.73 44.02
CA LEU A 161 19.86 -5.98 42.57
C LEU A 161 19.59 -4.70 41.76
N GLU A 162 18.67 -3.84 42.18
CA GLU A 162 18.41 -2.53 41.55
C GLU A 162 19.66 -1.64 41.59
N GLY A 163 20.37 -1.61 42.73
CA GLY A 163 21.61 -0.86 42.88
C GLY A 163 22.72 -1.36 41.94
N GLU A 164 22.87 -2.67 41.84
CA GLU A 164 23.84 -3.30 40.91
C GLU A 164 23.46 -3.05 39.45
N ALA A 165 22.17 -3.18 39.08
CA ALA A 165 21.68 -2.86 37.75
C ALA A 165 21.89 -1.38 37.39
N LEU A 166 21.68 -0.47 38.34
CA LEU A 166 21.96 0.95 38.16
C LEU A 166 23.46 1.22 37.98
N GLN A 167 24.32 0.49 38.68
CA GLN A 167 25.77 0.59 38.54
C GLN A 167 26.22 0.16 37.14
N VAL A 168 25.75 -0.99 36.65
CA VAL A 168 26.03 -1.46 35.28
C VAL A 168 25.52 -0.45 34.25
N ARG A 169 24.28 0.04 34.42
CA ARG A 169 23.70 1.06 33.55
C ARG A 169 24.54 2.34 33.49
N ARG A 170 25.08 2.78 34.63
CA ARG A 170 25.90 4.01 34.74
C ARG A 170 27.35 3.84 34.29
N SER A 171 27.88 2.62 34.33
CA SER A 171 29.25 2.36 33.90
C SER A 171 29.45 2.61 32.40
N GLY A 172 28.37 2.52 31.62
CA GLY A 172 28.38 2.66 30.17
C GLY A 172 28.96 1.44 29.44
N GLN A 173 29.44 0.43 30.17
CA GLN A 173 30.05 -0.81 29.68
C GLN A 173 28.98 -1.85 29.36
N ASP A 174 28.07 -1.51 28.44
CA ASP A 174 27.10 -2.46 27.90
C ASP A 174 27.72 -3.14 26.68
N LYS A 175 28.13 -4.40 26.84
CA LYS A 175 28.83 -5.15 25.78
C LYS A 175 27.96 -5.41 24.58
N LYS A 176 26.66 -5.62 24.80
CA LYS A 176 25.68 -5.82 23.73
C LYS A 176 25.53 -4.55 22.89
N TRP A 177 25.45 -3.39 23.55
CA TRP A 177 25.49 -2.10 22.88
C TRP A 177 26.81 -1.87 22.14
N GLU A 178 27.96 -2.21 22.72
CA GLU A 178 29.27 -2.05 22.07
C GLU A 178 29.33 -2.84 20.76
N GLU A 179 28.83 -4.08 20.74
CA GLU A 179 28.76 -4.89 19.51
C GLU A 179 27.75 -4.36 18.50
N LEU A 180 26.56 -3.90 18.95
CA LEU A 180 25.63 -3.21 18.06
C LEU A 180 26.28 -1.97 17.45
N SER A 181 26.93 -1.15 18.27
CA SER A 181 27.64 0.06 17.84
C SER A 181 28.73 -0.26 16.84
N ARG A 182 29.53 -1.30 17.08
CA ARG A 182 30.55 -1.80 16.15
C ARG A 182 29.92 -2.23 14.83
N LEU A 183 28.87 -3.05 14.89
CA LEU A 183 28.13 -3.50 13.72
C LEU A 183 27.59 -2.32 12.90
N LEU A 184 27.03 -1.31 13.56
CA LEU A 184 26.53 -0.12 12.90
C LEU A 184 27.65 0.70 12.25
N GLN A 185 28.85 0.75 12.81
CA GLN A 185 29.92 1.65 12.33
C GLN A 185 30.88 0.98 11.34
N GLU A 186 31.14 -0.31 11.48
CA GLU A 186 32.26 -0.98 10.80
C GLU A 186 31.84 -1.93 9.68
N LYS A 187 30.59 -2.43 9.68
CA LYS A 187 30.13 -3.38 8.66
C LYS A 187 29.85 -2.69 7.34
N GLN A 188 30.47 -3.17 6.26
CA GLN A 188 30.32 -2.61 4.92
C GLN A 188 28.88 -2.68 4.43
N GLU A 189 28.15 -3.73 4.81
CA GLU A 189 26.74 -3.93 4.45
C GLU A 189 25.84 -2.80 4.98
N MET A 190 26.27 -2.05 6.01
CA MET A 190 25.53 -0.90 6.55
C MET A 190 25.58 0.34 5.66
N PHE A 191 26.46 0.35 4.66
CA PHE A 191 26.68 1.47 3.76
C PHE A 191 26.39 1.05 2.31
N ASP A 192 25.93 2.00 1.50
CA ASP A 192 25.79 1.81 0.06
C ASP A 192 27.12 2.07 -0.66
N THR A 193 27.13 1.91 -1.99
CA THR A 193 28.32 2.13 -2.82
C THR A 193 28.84 3.57 -2.79
N GLU A 194 28.02 4.53 -2.37
CA GLU A 194 28.37 5.94 -2.22
C GLU A 194 28.88 6.26 -0.80
N GLY A 195 28.96 5.26 0.09
CA GLY A 195 29.37 5.40 1.48
C GLY A 195 28.28 5.97 2.39
N ALA A 196 27.04 6.11 1.90
CA ALA A 196 25.92 6.56 2.71
C ALA A 196 25.28 5.37 3.45
N ARG A 197 24.86 5.60 4.70
CA ARG A 197 24.24 4.56 5.52
C ARG A 197 22.90 4.10 4.93
N ARG A 198 22.76 2.78 4.75
CA ARG A 198 21.52 2.12 4.32
C ARG A 198 20.49 2.11 5.44
N LYS A 199 19.22 1.96 5.05
CA LYS A 199 18.11 1.89 6.02
C LYS A 199 18.14 0.54 6.75
N LEU A 200 18.09 0.61 8.08
CA LEU A 200 18.18 -0.52 8.98
C LEU A 200 16.97 -0.57 9.91
N VAL A 201 16.46 -1.77 10.15
CA VAL A 201 15.44 -2.04 11.17
C VAL A 201 16.07 -2.78 12.35
N ILE A 202 15.82 -2.33 13.57
CA ILE A 202 16.27 -2.99 14.80
C ILE A 202 15.02 -3.40 15.58
N PHE A 203 14.89 -4.70 15.86
CA PHE A 203 13.81 -5.23 16.68
C PHE A 203 14.28 -5.51 18.11
N THR A 204 13.43 -5.17 19.08
CA THR A 204 13.58 -5.50 20.50
C THR A 204 12.23 -5.92 21.06
N GLU A 205 12.20 -6.73 22.11
CA GLU A 205 10.93 -7.15 22.73
C GLU A 205 10.29 -6.04 23.59
N TYR A 206 11.10 -5.16 24.18
CA TYR A 206 10.66 -4.28 25.27
C TYR A 206 10.78 -2.80 24.93
N LYS A 207 9.76 -2.01 25.30
CA LYS A 207 9.77 -0.54 25.16
C LYS A 207 10.92 0.14 25.90
N ASP A 208 11.29 -0.35 27.09
CA ASP A 208 12.41 0.19 27.86
C ASP A 208 13.73 0.10 27.07
N THR A 209 13.99 -1.06 26.45
CA THR A 209 15.14 -1.28 25.55
C THR A 209 15.03 -0.46 24.27
N LEU A 210 13.85 -0.34 23.67
CA LEU A 210 13.64 0.51 22.48
C LEU A 210 14.00 1.97 22.76
N ASN A 211 13.58 2.52 23.89
CA ASN A 211 13.90 3.90 24.29
C ASN A 211 15.41 4.06 24.53
N TYR A 212 16.01 3.09 25.22
CA TYR A 212 17.45 3.03 25.45
C TYR A 212 18.25 3.06 24.14
N LEU A 213 17.90 2.17 23.20
CA LEU A 213 18.54 2.08 21.88
C LEU A 213 18.32 3.35 21.06
N THR A 214 17.09 3.88 21.04
CA THR A 214 16.79 5.11 20.31
C THR A 214 17.71 6.24 20.76
N ASN A 215 17.86 6.43 22.07
CA ASN A 215 18.74 7.47 22.62
C ASN A 215 20.21 7.22 22.29
N ARG A 216 20.72 6.01 22.52
CA ARG A 216 22.13 5.66 22.28
C ARG A 216 22.53 5.79 20.82
N ILE A 217 21.71 5.30 19.91
CA ILE A 217 21.93 5.39 18.46
C ILE A 217 21.84 6.86 18.01
N THR A 218 20.88 7.61 18.52
CA THR A 218 20.75 9.05 18.21
C THR A 218 21.99 9.82 18.64
N THR A 219 22.49 9.59 19.86
CA THR A 219 23.71 10.21 20.36
C THR A 219 24.92 9.79 19.53
N MET A 220 25.05 8.51 19.18
CA MET A 220 26.14 7.99 18.35
C MET A 220 26.16 8.63 16.94
N LEU A 221 25.00 8.83 16.32
CA LEU A 221 24.89 9.43 15.00
C LEU A 221 24.97 10.97 15.00
N GLY A 222 24.81 11.61 16.17
CA GLY A 222 24.77 13.06 16.32
C GLY A 222 23.62 13.75 15.59
N ARG A 223 22.60 12.98 15.16
CA ARG A 223 21.49 13.45 14.32
C ARG A 223 20.15 12.94 14.87
N PRO A 224 19.34 13.79 15.52
CA PRO A 224 18.09 13.37 16.14
C PRO A 224 17.01 12.94 15.13
N ASP A 225 17.09 13.40 13.90
CA ASP A 225 16.18 13.02 12.81
C ASP A 225 16.57 11.70 12.12
N ALA A 226 17.71 11.11 12.45
CA ALA A 226 18.20 9.89 11.81
C ALA A 226 17.59 8.59 12.36
N VAL A 227 17.00 8.64 13.56
CA VAL A 227 16.44 7.48 14.26
C VAL A 227 14.98 7.73 14.59
N ILE A 228 14.13 6.78 14.27
CA ILE A 228 12.72 6.78 14.67
C ILE A 228 12.37 5.47 15.35
N ASN A 229 11.27 5.45 16.09
CA ASN A 229 10.81 4.25 16.75
C ASN A 229 9.32 3.99 16.55
N ILE A 230 8.95 2.71 16.66
CA ILE A 230 7.57 2.24 16.52
C ILE A 230 7.28 1.24 17.67
N HIS A 231 6.32 1.57 18.55
CA HIS A 231 5.94 0.72 19.69
C HIS A 231 4.41 0.56 19.84
N GLY A 232 3.98 -0.44 20.63
CA GLY A 232 2.57 -0.86 20.74
C GLY A 232 1.63 0.28 21.16
N SER A 233 2.08 1.13 22.10
CA SER A 233 1.30 2.27 22.60
C SER A 233 1.23 3.50 21.66
N MET A 234 1.75 3.43 20.43
CA MET A 234 1.62 4.53 19.45
C MET A 234 0.26 4.53 18.75
N GLY A 235 -0.32 5.72 18.59
CA GLY A 235 -1.51 5.91 17.77
C GLY A 235 -1.31 5.50 16.31
N ARG A 236 -2.40 5.09 15.65
CA ARG A 236 -2.36 4.59 14.25
C ARG A 236 -1.77 5.61 13.27
N GLU A 237 -2.06 6.90 13.45
CA GLU A 237 -1.58 7.97 12.58
C GLU A 237 -0.07 8.20 12.76
N ASP A 238 0.42 8.26 14.00
CA ASP A 238 1.85 8.40 14.29
C ASP A 238 2.66 7.22 13.76
N ARG A 239 2.13 6.00 13.89
CA ARG A 239 2.74 4.78 13.35
C ARG A 239 2.91 4.84 11.83
N LYS A 240 1.86 5.25 11.11
CA LYS A 240 1.91 5.44 9.65
C LYS A 240 2.90 6.53 9.24
N LYS A 241 2.94 7.65 9.98
CA LYS A 241 3.87 8.74 9.73
C LYS A 241 5.32 8.30 9.91
N ALA A 242 5.61 7.53 10.96
CA ALA A 242 6.93 6.94 11.18
C ALA A 242 7.30 5.96 10.06
N GLU A 243 6.39 5.08 9.65
CA GLU A 243 6.58 4.16 8.52
C GLU A 243 6.89 4.90 7.22
N GLU A 244 6.12 5.94 6.87
CA GLU A 244 6.31 6.67 5.61
C GLU A 244 7.58 7.52 5.63
N SER A 245 7.92 8.11 6.78
CA SER A 245 9.21 8.79 6.98
C SER A 245 10.38 7.80 6.82
N PHE A 246 10.26 6.59 7.39
CA PHE A 246 11.26 5.54 7.18
C PHE A 246 11.39 5.16 5.70
N LYS A 247 10.31 5.18 4.93
CA LYS A 247 10.36 4.80 3.51
C LYS A 247 11.03 5.87 2.64
N GLN A 248 10.60 7.12 2.79
CA GLN A 248 10.88 8.18 1.81
C GLN A 248 11.87 9.25 2.28
N ASP A 249 12.06 9.44 3.59
CA ASP A 249 13.00 10.43 4.09
C ASP A 249 14.41 9.83 4.14
N LYS A 250 15.31 10.33 3.29
CA LYS A 250 16.72 9.90 3.23
C LYS A 250 17.47 10.14 4.55
N ASN A 251 17.04 11.13 5.35
CA ASN A 251 17.68 11.42 6.63
C ASN A 251 17.37 10.35 7.68
N VAL A 252 16.19 9.73 7.61
CA VAL A 252 15.77 8.69 8.55
C VAL A 252 16.46 7.38 8.17
N GLN A 253 17.45 6.95 8.95
CA GLN A 253 18.32 5.82 8.61
C GLN A 253 17.99 4.57 9.42
N ILE A 254 17.54 4.71 10.67
CA ILE A 254 17.32 3.58 11.57
C ILE A 254 15.91 3.64 12.14
N LEU A 255 15.21 2.51 12.07
CA LEU A 255 13.92 2.30 12.73
C LEU A 255 14.10 1.26 13.85
N VAL A 256 13.78 1.63 15.08
CA VAL A 256 13.74 0.71 16.23
C VAL A 256 12.29 0.34 16.52
N ALA A 257 11.95 -0.95 16.54
CA ALA A 257 10.56 -1.39 16.70
C ALA A 257 10.39 -2.49 17.76
N THR A 258 9.26 -2.47 18.47
CA THR A 258 8.78 -3.62 19.25
C THR A 258 7.91 -4.55 18.39
N ASP A 259 7.79 -5.81 18.80
CA ASP A 259 6.93 -6.80 18.14
C ASP A 259 5.48 -6.32 18.00
N ALA A 260 4.93 -5.75 19.08
CA ALA A 260 3.60 -5.14 19.18
C ALA A 260 3.27 -4.08 18.13
N ALA A 261 4.31 -3.51 17.55
CA ALA A 261 4.19 -2.40 16.65
C ALA A 261 4.56 -2.79 15.22
N GLY A 262 5.48 -3.76 15.05
CA GLY A 262 5.92 -4.27 13.75
C GLY A 262 4.89 -5.15 13.02
N GLU A 263 3.88 -5.66 13.72
CA GLU A 263 2.80 -6.41 13.10
C GLU A 263 2.01 -5.59 12.06
N GLY A 264 1.95 -6.10 10.83
CA GLY A 264 1.21 -5.48 9.73
C GLY A 264 1.91 -4.32 9.02
N ILE A 265 3.08 -3.85 9.51
CA ILE A 265 3.85 -2.78 8.85
C ILE A 265 4.58 -3.33 7.62
N ASN A 266 4.75 -2.49 6.60
CA ASN A 266 5.58 -2.79 5.43
C ASN A 266 6.95 -2.10 5.52
N LEU A 267 8.01 -2.88 5.80
CA LEU A 267 9.37 -2.37 5.98
C LEU A 267 10.33 -2.74 4.84
N GLN A 268 9.80 -3.19 3.69
CA GLN A 268 10.54 -3.58 2.48
C GLN A 268 11.58 -2.55 1.99
N ARG A 269 11.47 -1.28 2.41
CA ARG A 269 12.49 -0.27 2.09
C ARG A 269 13.86 -0.63 2.66
N ALA A 270 13.89 -1.26 3.84
CA ALA A 270 15.10 -1.80 4.43
C ALA A 270 15.30 -3.24 3.95
N ASN A 271 16.56 -3.58 3.71
CA ASN A 271 17.01 -4.95 3.49
C ASN A 271 17.95 -5.40 4.62
N LEU A 272 18.21 -4.53 5.60
CA LEU A 272 19.05 -4.80 6.76
C LEU A 272 18.15 -4.88 8.00
N MET A 273 18.34 -5.92 8.81
CA MET A 273 17.61 -6.12 10.05
C MET A 273 18.53 -6.62 11.16
N VAL A 274 18.40 -6.07 12.36
CA VAL A 274 19.05 -6.56 13.57
C VAL A 274 17.98 -6.99 14.57
N ASN A 275 18.05 -8.24 15.03
CA ASN A 275 17.38 -8.64 16.27
C ASN A 275 18.32 -8.32 17.43
N TYR A 276 17.98 -7.27 18.16
CA TYR A 276 18.68 -6.96 19.41
C TYR A 276 18.38 -8.02 20.47
N ASP A 277 17.12 -8.49 20.50
CA ASP A 277 16.66 -9.56 21.39
C ASP A 277 16.01 -10.67 20.56
N LEU A 278 16.29 -11.92 20.89
CA LEU A 278 15.66 -13.07 20.26
C LEU A 278 14.38 -13.47 21.00
N PRO A 279 13.24 -13.56 20.30
CA PRO A 279 12.00 -14.01 20.90
C PRO A 279 12.06 -15.51 21.17
N TRP A 280 11.44 -15.92 22.27
CA TRP A 280 11.36 -17.32 22.68
C TRP A 280 10.42 -18.17 21.80
N ASN A 281 9.70 -17.53 20.88
CA ASN A 281 8.90 -18.19 19.84
C ASN A 281 9.57 -18.01 18.46
N PRO A 282 10.07 -19.08 17.83
CA PRO A 282 10.75 -19.01 16.53
C PRO A 282 9.89 -18.42 15.41
N ASN A 283 8.55 -18.59 15.46
CA ASN A 283 7.66 -17.98 14.47
C ASN A 283 7.79 -16.46 14.43
N ARG A 284 8.05 -15.81 15.57
CA ARG A 284 8.23 -14.35 15.65
C ARG A 284 9.47 -13.90 14.88
N ILE A 285 10.55 -14.70 14.89
CA ILE A 285 11.78 -14.40 14.13
C ILE A 285 11.46 -14.34 12.63
N GLU A 286 10.77 -15.36 12.10
CA GLU A 286 10.39 -15.38 10.67
C GLU A 286 9.37 -14.30 10.34
N GLN A 287 8.41 -14.01 11.23
CA GLN A 287 7.47 -12.91 11.03
C GLN A 287 8.17 -11.55 10.97
N ARG A 288 9.17 -11.29 11.83
CA ARG A 288 9.99 -10.07 11.78
C ARG A 288 10.75 -9.98 10.47
N PHE A 289 11.40 -11.07 10.04
CA PHE A 289 12.15 -11.08 8.79
C PHE A 289 11.23 -10.92 7.56
N GLY A 290 10.04 -11.51 7.61
CA GLY A 290 8.96 -11.31 6.65
C GLY A 290 8.39 -9.88 6.62
N ARG A 291 8.84 -8.94 7.45
CA ARG A 291 8.52 -7.50 7.31
C ARG A 291 9.40 -6.80 6.26
N ILE A 292 10.62 -7.28 6.06
CA ILE A 292 11.57 -6.76 5.05
C ILE A 292 11.67 -7.66 3.81
N HIS A 293 11.53 -8.99 3.98
CA HIS A 293 11.60 -9.98 2.92
C HIS A 293 10.20 -10.32 2.40
N ARG A 294 9.76 -9.53 1.41
CA ARG A 294 8.43 -9.64 0.78
C ARG A 294 8.55 -9.41 -0.73
N ILE A 295 7.49 -9.78 -1.47
CA ILE A 295 7.40 -9.54 -2.92
C ILE A 295 7.68 -8.06 -3.23
N GLY A 296 8.64 -7.79 -4.12
CA GLY A 296 9.08 -6.44 -4.49
C GLY A 296 10.42 -6.01 -3.89
N GLN A 297 10.96 -6.75 -2.91
CA GLN A 297 12.34 -6.57 -2.44
C GLN A 297 13.31 -7.01 -3.56
N THR A 298 14.32 -6.20 -3.82
CA THR A 298 15.32 -6.46 -4.88
C THR A 298 16.72 -6.66 -4.34
N GLU A 299 16.97 -6.23 -3.11
CA GLU A 299 18.26 -6.33 -2.43
C GLU A 299 18.33 -7.59 -1.57
N VAL A 300 19.55 -8.14 -1.42
CA VAL A 300 19.80 -9.24 -0.48
C VAL A 300 19.41 -8.80 0.94
N CYS A 301 18.65 -9.65 1.63
CA CYS A 301 18.19 -9.36 2.97
C CYS A 301 19.17 -9.92 4.01
N HIS A 302 19.72 -9.05 4.85
CA HIS A 302 20.66 -9.40 5.91
C HIS A 302 19.99 -9.32 7.29
N LEU A 303 20.13 -10.37 8.08
CA LEU A 303 19.61 -10.48 9.44
C LEU A 303 20.76 -10.73 10.43
N TRP A 304 20.95 -9.86 11.42
CA TRP A 304 21.91 -10.07 12.51
C TRP A 304 21.20 -10.35 13.83
N ASN A 305 21.54 -11.45 14.48
CA ASN A 305 21.01 -11.85 15.78
C ASN A 305 22.10 -11.65 16.84
N LEU A 306 21.88 -10.74 17.81
CA LEU A 306 22.81 -10.56 18.92
C LEU A 306 22.55 -11.61 20.01
N VAL A 307 23.59 -12.33 20.42
CA VAL A 307 23.48 -13.40 21.43
C VAL A 307 24.63 -13.30 22.44
N ALA A 308 24.31 -13.30 23.73
CA ALA A 308 25.33 -13.33 24.78
C ALA A 308 25.96 -14.73 24.86
N GLU A 309 27.28 -14.81 24.81
CA GLU A 309 28.04 -15.99 25.23
C GLU A 309 28.01 -16.10 26.76
N GLU A 310 28.19 -17.31 27.27
CA GLU A 310 28.31 -17.58 28.72
C GLU A 310 27.01 -17.33 29.52
N THR A 311 25.89 -17.11 28.84
CA THR A 311 24.54 -17.12 29.44
C THR A 311 23.84 -18.45 29.16
N ARG A 312 22.95 -18.84 30.07
CA ARG A 312 22.21 -20.12 29.97
C ARG A 312 21.31 -20.14 28.75
N GLU A 313 20.66 -19.03 28.43
CA GLU A 313 19.81 -18.90 27.24
C GLU A 313 20.66 -18.78 25.96
N GLY A 314 21.80 -18.10 26.05
CA GLY A 314 22.72 -17.90 24.94
C GLY A 314 23.23 -19.20 24.33
N ASP A 315 23.57 -20.18 25.18
CA ASP A 315 23.98 -21.51 24.73
C ASP A 315 22.92 -22.21 23.87
N VAL A 316 21.64 -22.13 24.28
CA VAL A 316 20.51 -22.70 23.54
C VAL A 316 20.35 -22.00 22.19
N TYR A 317 20.38 -20.67 22.17
CA TYR A 317 20.26 -19.89 20.93
C TYR A 317 21.44 -20.10 19.98
N LEU A 318 22.68 -20.14 20.48
CA LEU A 318 23.86 -20.38 19.66
C LEU A 318 23.82 -21.77 19.02
N THR A 319 23.35 -22.78 19.74
CA THR A 319 23.15 -24.13 19.21
C THR A 319 22.09 -24.12 18.11
N LEU A 320 20.92 -23.53 18.39
CA LEU A 320 19.81 -23.40 17.45
C LEU A 320 20.24 -22.69 16.16
N LEU A 321 20.87 -21.52 16.27
CA LEU A 321 21.28 -20.72 15.12
C LEU A 321 22.38 -21.39 14.30
N LYS A 322 23.36 -22.06 14.94
CA LYS A 322 24.39 -22.83 14.23
C LYS A 322 23.79 -23.96 13.42
N LYS A 323 22.83 -24.70 14.00
CA LYS A 323 22.16 -25.80 13.30
C LYS A 323 21.32 -25.29 12.13
N LEU A 324 20.60 -24.19 12.31
CA LEU A 324 19.84 -23.56 11.22
C LEU A 324 20.72 -23.10 10.06
N GLU A 325 21.88 -22.52 10.35
CA GLU A 325 22.82 -22.10 9.32
C GLU A 325 23.34 -23.31 8.52
N ALA A 326 23.69 -24.41 9.21
CA ALA A 326 24.15 -25.65 8.58
C ALA A 326 23.07 -26.31 7.69
N GLU A 327 21.82 -26.33 8.17
CA GLU A 327 20.70 -26.86 7.37
C GLU A 327 20.36 -25.93 6.20
N ARG A 328 20.53 -24.59 6.34
CA ARG A 328 20.36 -23.63 5.25
C ARG A 328 21.33 -23.89 4.10
N GLU A 329 22.61 -24.12 4.40
CA GLU A 329 23.62 -24.43 3.38
C GLU A 329 23.27 -25.70 2.58
N THR A 330 22.52 -26.62 3.20
CA THR A 330 22.20 -27.93 2.62
C THR A 330 20.84 -27.97 1.90
N LEU A 331 19.82 -27.30 2.46
CA LEU A 331 18.42 -27.34 2.01
C LEU A 331 17.96 -26.02 1.36
N GLY A 332 18.79 -24.98 1.34
CA GLY A 332 18.46 -23.63 0.86
C GLY A 332 17.78 -22.76 1.93
N GLY A 333 17.38 -21.54 1.57
CA GLY A 333 16.75 -20.59 2.50
C GLY A 333 15.29 -20.90 2.86
N ALA A 334 14.69 -21.94 2.24
CA ALA A 334 13.37 -22.46 2.58
C ALA A 334 13.27 -23.03 4.01
N VAL A 335 14.41 -23.36 4.65
CA VAL A 335 14.46 -23.84 6.06
C VAL A 335 13.80 -22.85 7.03
N PHE A 336 13.91 -21.54 6.76
CA PHE A 336 13.27 -20.52 7.59
C PHE A 336 11.72 -20.53 7.47
N ASP A 337 11.17 -20.95 6.33
CA ASP A 337 9.70 -21.05 6.12
C ASP A 337 9.06 -22.17 6.98
N VAL A 338 9.87 -23.12 7.49
CA VAL A 338 9.42 -24.27 8.32
C VAL A 338 9.88 -24.19 9.77
N LEU A 339 10.70 -23.19 10.14
CA LEU A 339 11.26 -23.00 11.48
C LEU A 339 10.22 -23.15 12.60
N GLY A 340 9.09 -22.47 12.46
CA GLY A 340 8.06 -22.47 13.50
C GLY A 340 7.14 -23.68 13.54
N LYS A 341 7.24 -24.59 12.55
CA LYS A 341 6.68 -25.96 12.63
C LYS A 341 7.71 -26.95 13.17
N ALA A 342 9.01 -26.73 12.91
CA ALA A 342 10.09 -27.60 13.35
C ALA A 342 10.32 -27.50 14.87
N LEU A 343 10.36 -26.27 15.40
CA LEU A 343 10.27 -25.99 16.83
C LEU A 343 9.00 -25.19 17.10
N SER A 344 8.05 -25.80 17.81
CA SER A 344 6.92 -25.06 18.35
C SER A 344 7.40 -24.05 19.39
N GLY A 345 6.67 -22.92 19.55
CA GLY A 345 6.98 -21.93 20.58
C GLY A 345 7.03 -22.52 22.00
N LYS A 346 6.19 -23.54 22.24
CA LYS A 346 6.12 -24.29 23.50
C LYS A 346 7.41 -25.07 23.81
N GLU A 347 7.97 -25.76 22.81
CA GLU A 347 9.18 -26.56 22.99
C GLU A 347 10.40 -25.68 23.31
N LEU A 348 10.60 -24.59 22.56
CA LEU A 348 11.75 -23.69 22.81
C LEU A 348 11.65 -22.99 24.17
N ARG A 349 10.45 -22.51 24.55
CA ARG A 349 10.21 -21.93 25.86
C ARG A 349 10.57 -22.89 26.99
N LYS A 350 10.14 -24.16 26.88
CA LYS A 350 10.45 -25.18 27.89
C LYS A 350 11.95 -25.42 28.01
N LEU A 351 12.66 -25.54 26.89
CA LEU A 351 14.12 -25.69 26.86
C LEU A 351 14.84 -24.53 27.56
N LEU A 352 14.40 -23.29 27.31
CA LEU A 352 14.98 -22.09 27.91
C LEU A 352 14.72 -22.03 29.42
N ILE A 353 13.52 -22.37 29.88
CA ILE A 353 13.21 -22.45 31.32
C ILE A 353 14.07 -23.53 32.00
N GLU A 354 14.19 -24.71 31.40
CA GLU A 354 15.05 -25.78 31.92
C GLU A 354 16.51 -25.36 31.98
N ALA A 355 17.02 -24.67 30.95
CA ALA A 355 18.36 -24.11 30.93
C ALA A 355 18.57 -23.12 32.09
N ILE A 356 17.64 -22.19 32.31
CA ILE A 356 17.70 -21.21 33.40
C ILE A 356 17.71 -21.90 34.76
N ARG A 357 16.92 -22.96 34.95
CA ARG A 357 16.79 -23.62 36.25
C ARG A 357 17.96 -24.55 36.57
N TYR A 358 18.43 -25.31 35.59
CA TYR A 358 19.32 -26.46 35.80
C TYR A 358 20.57 -26.48 34.91
N GLY A 359 20.83 -25.42 34.13
CA GLY A 359 21.93 -25.34 33.16
C GLY A 359 23.35 -25.46 33.74
N ASP A 360 23.51 -25.34 35.06
CA ASP A 360 24.79 -25.59 35.74
C ASP A 360 25.17 -27.09 35.74
N ARG A 361 24.23 -27.99 35.45
CA ARG A 361 24.47 -29.44 35.40
C ARG A 361 24.92 -29.85 33.99
N PRO A 362 26.13 -30.43 33.82
CA PRO A 362 26.66 -30.81 32.50
C PRO A 362 25.73 -31.75 31.73
N GLU A 363 25.11 -32.70 32.42
CA GLU A 363 24.17 -33.67 31.84
C GLU A 363 22.93 -33.00 31.25
N VAL A 364 22.38 -31.99 31.94
CA VAL A 364 21.20 -31.24 31.46
C VAL A 364 21.58 -30.41 30.24
N ARG A 365 22.74 -29.74 30.27
CA ARG A 365 23.23 -28.96 29.13
C ARG A 365 23.38 -29.83 27.88
N ALA A 366 24.00 -31.01 28.01
CA ALA A 366 24.16 -31.96 26.90
C ALA A 366 22.81 -32.44 26.36
N ARG A 367 21.83 -32.73 27.23
CA ARG A 367 20.47 -33.12 26.82
C ARG A 367 19.78 -32.01 26.03
N LEU A 368 19.81 -30.77 26.53
CA LEU A 368 19.17 -29.63 25.87
C LEU A 368 19.77 -29.38 24.48
N THR A 369 21.09 -29.50 24.34
CA THR A 369 21.77 -29.43 23.03
C THR A 369 21.24 -30.51 22.08
N GLN A 370 21.15 -31.76 22.53
CA GLN A 370 20.63 -32.86 21.72
C GLN A 370 19.16 -32.67 21.30
N GLU A 371 18.32 -32.15 22.19
CA GLU A 371 16.91 -31.87 21.89
C GLU A 371 16.76 -30.80 20.80
N VAL A 372 17.57 -29.73 20.84
CA VAL A 372 17.61 -28.71 19.80
C VAL A 372 18.09 -29.29 18.46
N GLU A 373 19.13 -30.13 18.48
CA GLU A 373 19.65 -30.77 17.27
C GLU A 373 18.63 -31.71 16.61
N ASN A 374 17.92 -32.51 17.41
CA ASN A 374 16.89 -33.43 16.91
C ASN A 374 15.66 -32.70 16.36
N ALA A 375 15.29 -31.55 16.94
CA ALA A 375 14.15 -30.77 16.46
C ALA A 375 14.42 -30.15 15.07
N LEU A 376 15.69 -29.89 14.75
CA LEU A 376 16.16 -29.39 13.47
C LEU A 376 16.77 -30.51 12.60
N ASP A 377 16.31 -31.74 12.77
CA ASP A 377 16.75 -32.85 11.94
C ASP A 377 16.36 -32.66 10.46
N LYS A 378 17.28 -33.06 9.58
CA LYS A 378 17.20 -32.81 8.14
C LYS A 378 16.01 -33.51 7.47
N GLU A 379 15.71 -34.76 7.82
CA GLU A 379 14.59 -35.50 7.20
C GLU A 379 13.26 -34.85 7.60
N ARG A 380 13.12 -34.49 8.87
CA ARG A 380 11.93 -33.79 9.38
C ARG A 380 11.72 -32.44 8.71
N LEU A 381 12.79 -31.66 8.50
CA LEU A 381 12.69 -30.37 7.80
C LEU A 381 12.25 -30.54 6.34
N LYS A 382 12.72 -31.61 5.68
CA LYS A 382 12.33 -31.91 4.29
C LYS A 382 10.85 -32.30 4.19
N ASP A 383 10.35 -33.14 5.08
CA ASP A 383 8.94 -33.57 5.09
C ASP A 383 7.99 -32.37 5.26
N LEU A 384 8.33 -31.43 6.17
CA LEU A 384 7.56 -30.21 6.39
C LEU A 384 7.53 -29.27 5.18
N LEU A 385 8.58 -29.29 4.35
CA LEU A 385 8.64 -28.52 3.11
C LEU A 385 7.71 -29.11 2.03
N GLU A 386 7.66 -30.44 1.92
CA GLU A 386 6.82 -31.15 0.94
C GLU A 386 5.32 -30.95 1.24
N GLU A 387 4.93 -30.96 2.53
CA GLU A 387 3.53 -30.76 2.97
C GLU A 387 2.96 -29.38 2.54
N LYS A 388 3.79 -28.32 2.55
CA LYS A 388 3.36 -26.94 2.21
C LYS A 388 3.15 -26.71 0.71
N ALA A 389 3.73 -27.53 -0.17
CA ALA A 389 3.63 -27.34 -1.62
C ALA A 389 2.24 -27.66 -2.21
N LEU A 390 1.40 -28.38 -1.45
CA LEU A 390 0.13 -28.94 -1.94
C LEU A 390 -1.09 -28.00 -1.82
N ALA A 391 -0.96 -26.83 -1.18
CA ALA A 391 -2.07 -25.93 -0.90
C ALA A 391 -2.06 -24.66 -1.80
N HIS A 392 -2.59 -24.76 -3.01
CA HIS A 392 -2.93 -23.59 -3.82
C HIS A 392 -4.34 -23.71 -4.43
N GLU A 393 -5.28 -22.88 -3.95
CA GLU A 393 -6.57 -22.67 -4.61
C GLU A 393 -6.42 -21.70 -5.81
N SER A 394 -6.87 -22.12 -6.98
CA SER A 394 -6.87 -21.32 -8.21
C SER A 394 -8.19 -20.56 -8.42
N MET A 395 -8.10 -19.31 -8.88
CA MET A 395 -9.28 -18.51 -9.26
C MET A 395 -9.90 -18.94 -10.60
N ASP A 396 -11.23 -18.83 -10.71
CA ASP A 396 -12.06 -19.11 -11.90
C ASP A 396 -11.71 -18.24 -13.13
N SER A 397 -11.47 -18.89 -14.28
CA SER A 397 -10.98 -18.30 -15.55
C SER A 397 -11.95 -17.27 -16.16
N SER A 398 -13.26 -17.45 -15.96
CA SER A 398 -14.29 -16.59 -16.54
C SER A 398 -14.31 -15.19 -15.90
N ARG A 399 -14.04 -15.12 -14.59
CA ARG A 399 -13.89 -13.86 -13.84
C ARG A 399 -12.59 -13.14 -14.15
N ILE A 400 -11.48 -13.88 -14.30
CA ILE A 400 -10.18 -13.30 -14.69
C ILE A 400 -10.31 -12.56 -16.02
N ARG A 401 -11.07 -13.13 -16.99
CA ARG A 401 -11.30 -12.49 -18.30
C ARG A 401 -12.00 -11.14 -18.19
N LYS A 402 -13.14 -11.05 -17.49
CA LYS A 402 -13.88 -9.78 -17.33
C LYS A 402 -13.05 -8.73 -16.60
N ILE A 403 -12.29 -9.15 -15.59
CA ILE A 403 -11.37 -8.25 -14.86
C ILE A 403 -10.30 -7.73 -15.81
N ARG A 404 -9.69 -8.60 -16.62
CA ARG A 404 -8.67 -8.23 -17.60
C ARG A 404 -9.22 -7.25 -18.63
N GLU A 405 -10.37 -7.53 -19.25
CA GLU A 405 -10.99 -6.62 -20.22
C GLU A 405 -11.28 -5.24 -19.62
N THR A 406 -11.70 -5.19 -18.35
CA THR A 406 -11.94 -3.93 -17.63
C THR A 406 -10.63 -3.20 -17.34
N MET A 407 -9.57 -3.93 -16.98
CA MET A 407 -8.23 -3.37 -16.79
C MET A 407 -7.65 -2.82 -18.09
N GLU A 408 -7.78 -3.53 -19.21
CA GLU A 408 -7.33 -3.09 -20.53
C GLU A 408 -7.98 -1.75 -20.93
N ARG A 409 -9.32 -1.64 -20.80
CA ARG A 409 -10.04 -0.38 -21.07
C ARG A 409 -9.64 0.74 -20.11
N ALA A 410 -9.49 0.42 -18.83
CA ALA A 410 -9.12 1.41 -17.81
C ALA A 410 -7.70 1.95 -18.03
N GLU A 411 -6.76 1.11 -18.47
CA GLU A 411 -5.40 1.52 -18.80
C GLU A 411 -5.33 2.34 -20.09
N ALA A 412 -6.08 1.98 -21.13
CA ALA A 412 -6.16 2.79 -22.35
C ALA A 412 -6.72 4.20 -22.08
N ARG A 413 -7.74 4.29 -21.22
CA ARG A 413 -8.41 5.55 -20.84
C ARG A 413 -7.72 6.31 -19.69
N LYS A 414 -6.63 5.77 -19.15
CA LYS A 414 -5.96 6.38 -18.01
C LYS A 414 -5.33 7.70 -18.45
N LEU A 415 -5.56 8.78 -17.70
CA LEU A 415 -4.71 9.98 -17.82
C LEU A 415 -3.26 9.54 -17.68
N GLN A 416 -2.46 9.82 -18.71
CA GLN A 416 -1.08 9.36 -18.75
C GLN A 416 -0.36 9.74 -17.44
N PRO A 417 0.52 8.88 -16.92
CA PRO A 417 1.54 9.26 -15.94
C PRO A 417 2.15 10.64 -16.22
N HIS A 418 2.35 10.99 -17.49
CA HIS A 418 2.84 12.29 -17.89
C HIS A 418 1.92 13.47 -17.55
N PHE A 419 0.59 13.38 -17.68
CA PHE A 419 -0.27 14.51 -17.30
C PHE A 419 -0.20 14.79 -15.81
N ILE A 420 -0.21 13.72 -15.01
CA ILE A 420 -0.05 13.86 -13.57
C ILE A 420 1.33 14.47 -13.29
N ALA A 421 2.39 14.00 -13.97
CA ALA A 421 3.73 14.55 -13.84
C ALA A 421 3.82 16.02 -14.23
N SER A 422 3.36 16.38 -15.44
CA SER A 422 3.39 17.73 -16.01
C SER A 422 2.60 18.70 -15.13
N PHE A 423 1.35 18.35 -14.79
CA PHE A 423 0.55 19.13 -13.86
C PHE A 423 1.24 19.27 -12.51
N PHE A 424 1.64 18.15 -11.90
CA PHE A 424 2.21 18.16 -10.56
C PHE A 424 3.51 18.96 -10.49
N LEU A 425 4.43 18.77 -11.44
CA LEU A 425 5.73 19.43 -11.44
C LEU A 425 5.58 20.94 -11.61
N GLU A 426 4.70 21.40 -12.50
CA GLU A 426 4.43 22.83 -12.67
C GLU A 426 3.67 23.43 -11.48
N ALA A 427 2.63 22.75 -11.00
CA ALA A 427 1.89 23.18 -9.80
C ALA A 427 2.78 23.23 -8.56
N PHE A 428 3.61 22.21 -8.35
CA PHE A 428 4.54 22.13 -7.24
C PHE A 428 5.56 23.28 -7.29
N LYS A 429 6.07 23.60 -8.49
CA LYS A 429 6.95 24.75 -8.72
C LYS A 429 6.24 26.08 -8.44
N LEU A 430 5.01 26.25 -8.91
CA LEU A 430 4.19 27.45 -8.68
C LEU A 430 3.96 27.69 -7.18
N LEU A 431 3.79 26.62 -6.40
CA LEU A 431 3.64 26.67 -4.95
C LEU A 431 4.98 26.79 -4.18
N GLY A 432 6.08 27.07 -4.87
CA GLY A 432 7.41 27.29 -4.29
C GLY A 432 8.21 26.01 -4.01
N GLY A 433 7.77 24.87 -4.52
CA GLY A 433 8.50 23.60 -4.45
C GLY A 433 9.56 23.48 -5.55
N SER A 434 10.51 22.55 -5.37
CA SER A 434 11.46 22.19 -6.43
C SER A 434 11.59 20.68 -6.56
N ALA A 435 11.41 20.16 -7.76
CA ALA A 435 11.66 18.77 -8.10
C ALA A 435 12.90 18.67 -8.99
N ARG A 436 13.85 17.78 -8.65
CA ARG A 436 15.05 17.55 -9.46
C ARG A 436 15.03 16.15 -10.02
N GLU A 437 15.09 16.02 -11.33
CA GLU A 437 15.22 14.71 -11.96
C GLU A 437 16.59 14.10 -11.64
N ARG A 438 16.60 12.87 -11.14
CA ARG A 438 17.82 12.15 -10.74
C ARG A 438 18.08 10.93 -11.62
N GLU A 439 17.00 10.24 -11.98
CA GLU A 439 16.97 9.23 -13.02
C GLU A 439 15.82 9.58 -13.98
N PRO A 440 15.79 9.05 -15.22
CA PRO A 440 14.71 9.34 -16.16
C PRO A 440 13.33 9.15 -15.54
N LYS A 441 12.52 10.21 -15.53
CA LYS A 441 11.16 10.28 -14.96
C LYS A 441 11.06 10.01 -13.46
N ARG A 442 12.17 10.11 -12.71
CA ARG A 442 12.24 9.93 -11.24
C ARG A 442 12.87 11.16 -10.59
N TYR A 443 12.12 11.77 -9.68
CA TYR A 443 12.46 13.09 -9.15
C TYR A 443 12.73 13.05 -7.65
N GLU A 444 13.69 13.83 -7.19
CA GLU A 444 13.94 14.10 -5.77
C GLU A 444 13.25 15.40 -5.37
N LEU A 445 12.52 15.36 -4.24
CA LEU A 445 11.93 16.54 -3.60
C LEU A 445 12.69 16.85 -2.32
N LYS A 446 13.66 17.78 -2.38
CA LYS A 446 14.47 18.14 -1.19
C LYS A 446 13.66 18.84 -0.10
N HIS A 447 12.64 19.59 -0.49
CA HIS A 447 11.75 20.30 0.41
C HIS A 447 10.35 20.39 -0.18
N VAL A 448 9.35 20.08 0.64
CA VAL A 448 7.94 20.28 0.35
C VAL A 448 7.45 21.54 1.06
N PRO A 449 6.96 22.55 0.32
CA PRO A 449 6.46 23.81 0.86
C PRO A 449 5.47 23.62 2.01
N ALA A 450 5.56 24.50 3.02
CA ALA A 450 4.68 24.44 4.20
C ALA A 450 3.20 24.57 3.83
N ILE A 451 2.86 25.34 2.78
CA ILE A 451 1.47 25.49 2.31
C ILE A 451 0.84 24.15 1.92
N ILE A 452 1.60 23.28 1.24
CA ILE A 452 1.14 21.95 0.82
C ILE A 452 1.00 21.03 2.04
N ARG A 453 1.98 21.03 2.94
CA ARG A 453 1.95 20.24 4.17
C ARG A 453 0.82 20.65 5.12
N ASN A 454 0.55 21.93 5.23
CA ASN A 454 -0.54 22.45 6.06
C ASN A 454 -1.90 22.14 5.45
N ARG A 455 -2.02 22.18 4.11
CA ARG A 455 -3.26 21.79 3.43
C ARG A 455 -3.59 20.33 3.69
N ASP A 456 -2.62 19.43 3.54
CA ASP A 456 -2.81 18.00 3.84
C ASP A 456 -3.33 17.76 5.25
N ARG A 457 -2.88 18.52 6.26
CA ARG A 457 -3.41 18.39 7.63
C ARG A 457 -4.90 18.73 7.75
N LEU A 458 -5.45 19.50 6.81
CA LEU A 458 -6.86 19.89 6.80
C LEU A 458 -7.72 18.90 6.02
N ILE A 459 -7.23 18.43 4.87
CA ILE A 459 -8.02 17.60 3.93
C ILE A 459 -7.64 16.12 3.92
N GLY A 460 -6.47 15.78 4.48
CA GLY A 460 -5.87 14.46 4.42
C GLY A 460 -6.62 13.46 5.28
N MET A 461 -6.88 12.28 4.70
CA MET A 461 -7.61 11.18 5.33
C MET A 461 -6.71 9.94 5.55
N GLY A 462 -5.39 10.09 5.43
CA GLY A 462 -4.47 8.96 5.30
C GLY A 462 -3.01 9.25 5.66
N GLU A 463 -2.11 8.89 4.76
CA GLU A 463 -0.68 9.19 4.90
C GLU A 463 -0.46 10.70 4.88
N THR A 464 0.50 11.20 5.66
CA THR A 464 0.76 12.65 5.73
C THR A 464 1.80 13.06 4.70
N VAL A 465 1.68 14.28 4.19
CA VAL A 465 2.71 14.87 3.32
C VAL A 465 4.01 15.06 4.10
N LEU A 466 5.06 14.42 3.60
CA LEU A 466 6.39 14.51 4.19
C LEU A 466 7.06 15.85 3.89
N THR A 467 8.11 16.17 4.64
CA THR A 467 8.92 17.38 4.39
C THR A 467 9.79 17.26 3.15
N ARG A 468 10.06 16.04 2.70
CA ARG A 468 10.90 15.70 1.55
C ARG A 468 10.60 14.28 1.07
N TYR A 469 10.96 13.98 -0.17
CA TYR A 469 10.85 12.66 -0.77
C TYR A 469 12.15 12.35 -1.50
N GLU A 470 12.79 11.23 -1.14
CA GLU A 470 14.04 10.79 -1.77
C GLU A 470 13.85 10.52 -3.26
N ARG A 471 12.79 9.79 -3.62
CA ARG A 471 12.35 9.61 -5.00
C ARG A 471 10.82 9.67 -5.10
N ILE A 472 10.34 10.30 -6.15
CA ILE A 472 8.95 10.22 -6.60
C ILE A 472 8.92 9.78 -8.07
N CYS A 473 7.86 9.11 -8.48
CA CYS A 473 7.59 8.75 -9.86
C CYS A 473 6.08 8.78 -10.15
N PHE A 474 5.74 8.81 -11.43
CA PHE A 474 4.34 8.82 -11.90
C PHE A 474 3.95 7.53 -12.63
N GLU A 475 4.93 6.64 -12.86
CA GLU A 475 4.78 5.35 -13.52
C GLU A 475 5.00 4.22 -12.52
N LYS A 476 4.18 3.16 -12.61
CA LYS A 476 4.24 2.04 -11.66
C LYS A 476 5.54 1.24 -11.78
N ASP A 477 6.04 1.07 -13.01
CA ASP A 477 7.24 0.28 -13.27
C ASP A 477 8.52 0.99 -12.77
N LEU A 478 8.43 2.30 -12.47
CA LEU A 478 9.53 3.11 -11.94
C LEU A 478 9.54 3.22 -10.41
N ILE A 479 8.57 2.60 -9.73
CA ILE A 479 8.50 2.55 -8.26
C ILE A 479 9.73 1.84 -7.71
N SER A 480 10.03 0.64 -8.24
CA SER A 480 11.15 -0.19 -7.82
C SER A 480 12.05 -0.48 -9.01
N VAL A 481 13.17 0.25 -9.07
CA VAL A 481 14.24 0.04 -10.06
C VAL A 481 15.42 -0.62 -9.33
N PRO A 482 15.94 -1.76 -9.82
CA PRO A 482 17.06 -2.46 -9.18
C PRO A 482 18.25 -1.54 -8.90
N GLY A 483 18.81 -1.61 -7.69
CA GLY A 483 19.94 -0.78 -7.25
C GLY A 483 19.62 0.70 -7.08
N LYS A 484 18.34 1.12 -7.07
CA LYS A 484 17.91 2.51 -6.85
C LYS A 484 16.95 2.62 -5.66
N PRO A 485 16.86 3.80 -5.01
CA PRO A 485 15.86 4.07 -3.97
C PRO A 485 14.44 3.74 -4.42
N ILE A 486 13.55 3.23 -3.56
CA ILE A 486 12.12 3.09 -3.89
C ILE A 486 11.53 4.49 -4.09
N ALA A 487 10.75 4.69 -5.15
CA ALA A 487 10.06 5.95 -5.41
C ALA A 487 8.63 5.94 -4.87
N SER A 488 8.19 7.05 -4.27
CA SER A 488 6.77 7.26 -3.99
C SER A 488 6.00 7.44 -5.30
N PHE A 489 4.91 6.69 -5.44
CA PHE A 489 4.05 6.74 -6.62
C PHE A 489 3.03 7.89 -6.48
N ILE A 490 3.30 8.99 -7.17
CA ILE A 490 2.44 10.16 -7.16
C ILE A 490 1.29 9.93 -8.14
N CYS A 491 0.11 9.66 -7.59
CA CYS A 491 -1.11 9.41 -8.32
C CYS A 491 -2.32 9.99 -7.58
N PRO A 492 -3.51 10.09 -8.19
CA PRO A 492 -4.72 10.49 -7.48
C PRO A 492 -4.92 9.66 -6.21
N GLY A 493 -5.18 10.32 -5.09
CA GLY A 493 -5.24 9.71 -3.75
C GLY A 493 -3.93 9.73 -2.97
N HIS A 494 -2.80 10.09 -3.59
CA HIS A 494 -1.56 10.35 -2.86
C HIS A 494 -1.64 11.75 -2.22
N PRO A 495 -1.37 11.89 -0.92
CA PRO A 495 -1.61 13.13 -0.15
C PRO A 495 -0.88 14.35 -0.74
N LEU A 496 0.34 14.15 -1.25
CA LEU A 496 1.11 15.21 -1.90
C LEU A 496 0.43 15.75 -3.18
N LEU A 497 -0.14 14.88 -4.01
CA LEU A 497 -0.84 15.30 -5.22
C LEU A 497 -2.18 15.96 -4.86
N ASP A 498 -2.93 15.35 -3.93
CA ASP A 498 -4.25 15.84 -3.54
C ASP A 498 -4.16 17.23 -2.90
N ALA A 499 -3.20 17.44 -1.98
CA ALA A 499 -2.97 18.75 -1.37
C ALA A 499 -2.51 19.80 -2.39
N THR A 500 -1.64 19.42 -3.34
CA THR A 500 -1.21 20.31 -4.42
C THR A 500 -2.40 20.68 -5.31
N THR A 501 -3.22 19.70 -5.67
CA THR A 501 -4.40 19.88 -6.53
C THR A 501 -5.44 20.77 -5.86
N ASP A 502 -5.74 20.54 -4.57
CA ASP A 502 -6.73 21.33 -3.83
C ASP A 502 -6.33 22.81 -3.74
N ILE A 503 -5.05 23.12 -3.48
CA ILE A 503 -4.56 24.50 -3.43
C ILE A 503 -4.69 25.18 -4.80
N ILE A 504 -4.31 24.50 -5.88
CA ILE A 504 -4.44 25.03 -7.25
C ILE A 504 -5.90 25.27 -7.58
N LEU A 505 -6.78 24.30 -7.29
CA LEU A 505 -8.20 24.46 -7.53
C LEU A 505 -8.78 25.60 -6.71
N GLU A 506 -8.40 25.78 -5.45
CA GLU A 506 -8.85 26.93 -4.64
C GLU A 506 -8.41 28.27 -5.23
N GLY A 507 -7.14 28.39 -5.64
CA GLY A 507 -6.60 29.62 -6.21
C GLY A 507 -7.20 29.99 -7.57
N TYR A 508 -7.56 29.00 -8.41
CA TYR A 508 -7.97 29.22 -9.79
C TYR A 508 -9.43 28.87 -10.09
N ARG A 509 -10.25 28.49 -9.09
CA ARG A 509 -11.67 28.13 -9.31
C ARG A 509 -12.46 29.24 -9.99
N ASN A 510 -12.25 30.48 -9.57
CA ASN A 510 -12.96 31.63 -10.13
C ASN A 510 -12.56 31.88 -11.59
N LEU A 511 -11.28 31.70 -11.92
CA LEU A 511 -10.80 31.81 -13.30
C LEU A 511 -11.36 30.69 -14.18
N LEU A 512 -11.44 29.46 -13.66
CA LEU A 512 -12.06 28.34 -14.36
C LEU A 512 -13.55 28.59 -14.64
N LYS A 513 -14.27 29.22 -13.69
CA LYS A 513 -15.66 29.64 -13.86
C LYS A 513 -15.84 30.79 -14.85
N GLN A 514 -14.89 31.74 -14.90
CA GLN A 514 -14.89 32.80 -15.91
C GLN A 514 -14.80 32.22 -17.34
N GLY A 515 -14.07 31.12 -17.49
CA GLY A 515 -13.97 30.35 -18.73
C GLY A 515 -12.90 30.88 -19.69
N ALA A 516 -12.80 30.22 -20.85
CA ALA A 516 -11.80 30.51 -21.87
C ALA A 516 -12.40 30.43 -23.28
N VAL A 517 -11.64 30.92 -24.27
CA VAL A 517 -11.95 30.72 -25.69
C VAL A 517 -10.81 29.92 -26.31
N PHE A 518 -11.16 28.79 -26.91
CA PHE A 518 -10.24 27.88 -27.54
C PHE A 518 -10.53 27.70 -29.02
N LEU A 519 -9.54 27.23 -29.77
CA LEU A 519 -9.64 26.79 -31.15
C LEU A 519 -9.49 25.27 -31.23
N ASN A 520 -10.43 24.62 -31.91
CA ASN A 520 -10.29 23.25 -32.38
C ASN A 520 -9.87 23.27 -33.86
N GLU A 521 -8.59 23.10 -34.13
CA GLU A 521 -8.03 23.14 -35.49
C GLU A 521 -8.49 21.98 -36.37
N SER A 522 -8.83 20.84 -35.76
CA SER A 522 -9.24 19.64 -36.49
C SER A 522 -10.69 19.67 -36.96
N ASP A 523 -11.50 20.59 -36.43
CA ASP A 523 -12.91 20.72 -36.80
C ASP A 523 -13.08 21.55 -38.08
N PRO A 524 -13.49 20.94 -39.22
CA PRO A 524 -13.74 21.65 -40.47
C PRO A 524 -15.07 22.42 -40.48
N GLY A 525 -15.88 22.29 -39.43
CA GLY A 525 -17.16 22.97 -39.25
C GLY A 525 -17.02 24.47 -39.05
N GLU A 526 -18.18 25.14 -38.99
CA GLU A 526 -18.25 26.59 -38.75
C GLU A 526 -19.04 26.96 -37.50
N ASP A 527 -19.69 25.99 -36.87
CA ASP A 527 -20.53 26.21 -35.69
C ASP A 527 -19.69 26.35 -34.43
N ILE A 528 -19.82 27.49 -33.75
CA ILE A 528 -19.17 27.70 -32.46
C ILE A 528 -19.91 26.89 -31.40
N HIS A 529 -19.15 26.20 -30.54
CA HIS A 529 -19.68 25.38 -29.47
C HIS A 529 -19.36 25.97 -28.09
N ALA A 530 -20.29 25.88 -27.15
CA ALA A 530 -20.03 26.09 -25.73
C ALA A 530 -19.76 24.74 -25.07
N LEU A 531 -18.56 24.56 -24.54
CA LEU A 531 -18.13 23.38 -23.79
C LEU A 531 -18.32 23.64 -22.29
N PHE A 532 -19.05 22.76 -21.61
CA PHE A 532 -19.24 22.78 -20.16
C PHE A 532 -18.51 21.63 -19.47
N TYR A 533 -17.82 21.95 -18.38
CA TYR A 533 -17.17 20.99 -17.49
C TYR A 533 -18.09 20.74 -16.30
N LEU A 534 -18.64 19.53 -16.20
CA LEU A 534 -19.58 19.15 -15.14
C LEU A 534 -18.91 18.13 -14.23
N GLU A 535 -19.02 18.32 -12.92
CA GLU A 535 -18.69 17.29 -11.95
C GLU A 535 -19.95 16.55 -11.51
N HIS A 536 -19.98 15.24 -11.69
CA HIS A 536 -21.03 14.39 -11.17
C HIS A 536 -20.49 13.46 -10.06
N SER A 537 -21.15 13.49 -8.91
CA SER A 537 -20.77 12.69 -7.74
C SER A 537 -21.84 11.63 -7.42
N VAL A 538 -21.39 10.45 -7.00
CA VAL A 538 -22.25 9.38 -6.43
C VAL A 538 -21.86 9.19 -4.98
N ALA A 539 -22.85 9.16 -4.08
CA ALA A 539 -22.64 9.02 -2.64
C ALA A 539 -23.32 7.76 -2.09
N ASP A 540 -22.74 7.18 -1.05
CA ASP A 540 -23.37 6.12 -0.26
C ASP A 540 -24.12 6.68 0.97
N ALA A 541 -24.86 5.83 1.69
CA ALA A 541 -25.66 6.22 2.84
C ALA A 541 -24.85 6.38 4.14
N ARG A 542 -23.51 6.30 4.09
CA ARG A 542 -22.67 6.62 5.25
C ARG A 542 -22.39 8.10 5.30
N THR A 543 -22.21 8.62 6.51
CA THR A 543 -21.84 10.00 6.74
C THR A 543 -20.40 10.13 7.20
N ASP A 544 -19.77 11.25 6.85
CA ASP A 544 -18.47 11.63 7.37
C ASP A 544 -18.59 12.27 8.77
N LYS A 545 -17.47 12.74 9.34
CA LYS A 545 -17.45 13.38 10.67
C LYS A 545 -18.31 14.67 10.75
N HIS A 546 -18.68 15.24 9.60
CA HIS A 546 -19.48 16.46 9.47
C HIS A 546 -20.92 16.15 9.03
N ASP A 547 -21.35 14.89 9.16
CA ASP A 547 -22.67 14.39 8.74
C ASP A 547 -22.97 14.52 7.24
N ASN A 548 -21.96 14.76 6.41
CA ASN A 548 -22.13 14.77 4.95
C ASN A 548 -22.13 13.35 4.40
N ARG A 549 -22.99 13.08 3.42
CA ARG A 549 -22.96 11.80 2.70
C ARG A 549 -21.60 11.56 2.06
N ARG A 550 -21.05 10.38 2.28
CA ARG A 550 -19.73 10.00 1.78
C ARG A 550 -19.78 9.81 0.26
N ILE A 551 -18.98 10.60 -0.46
CA ILE A 551 -18.79 10.44 -1.90
C ILE A 551 -17.98 9.16 -2.17
N VAL A 552 -18.50 8.29 -3.04
CA VAL A 552 -17.88 7.02 -3.44
C VAL A 552 -17.33 7.03 -4.86
N SER A 553 -17.78 7.95 -5.71
CA SER A 553 -17.27 8.18 -7.06
C SER A 553 -17.47 9.64 -7.47
N ARG A 554 -16.50 10.20 -8.19
CA ARG A 554 -16.59 11.51 -8.85
C ARG A 554 -16.17 11.33 -10.31
N GLN A 555 -16.91 11.94 -11.21
CA GLN A 555 -16.60 11.93 -12.64
C GLN A 555 -16.73 13.34 -13.20
N VAL A 556 -15.70 13.79 -13.93
CA VAL A 556 -15.80 14.98 -14.78
C VAL A 556 -16.43 14.57 -16.11
N GLN A 557 -17.44 15.32 -16.52
CA GLN A 557 -18.26 15.10 -17.71
C GLN A 557 -18.21 16.36 -18.57
N PHE A 558 -18.26 16.18 -19.89
CA PHE A 558 -18.12 17.26 -20.85
C PHE A 558 -19.37 17.32 -21.74
N VAL A 559 -20.03 18.47 -21.76
CA VAL A 559 -21.22 18.70 -22.58
C VAL A 559 -20.94 19.85 -23.53
N GLU A 560 -21.14 19.63 -24.82
CA GLU A 560 -21.09 20.67 -25.84
C GLU A 560 -22.50 21.10 -26.21
N ILE A 561 -22.69 22.41 -26.37
CA ILE A 561 -23.92 23.01 -26.87
C ILE A 561 -23.56 23.83 -28.11
N ASP A 562 -24.21 23.57 -29.24
CA ASP A 562 -24.02 24.36 -30.45
C ASP A 562 -24.79 25.71 -30.39
N GLY A 563 -24.56 26.58 -31.39
CA GLY A 563 -25.25 27.87 -31.50
C GLY A 563 -26.78 27.77 -31.68
N GLN A 564 -27.33 26.59 -31.98
CA GLN A 564 -28.77 26.33 -32.06
C GLN A 564 -29.33 25.80 -30.71
N GLY A 565 -28.47 25.52 -29.74
CA GLY A 565 -28.83 25.01 -28.43
C GLY A 565 -28.95 23.49 -28.36
N THR A 566 -28.44 22.75 -29.34
CA THR A 566 -28.39 21.28 -29.33
C THR A 566 -27.24 20.81 -28.44
N SER A 567 -27.55 19.99 -27.44
CA SER A 567 -26.55 19.44 -26.52
C SER A 567 -26.06 18.06 -26.97
N ARG A 568 -24.75 17.81 -26.83
CA ARG A 568 -24.14 16.50 -27.03
C ARG A 568 -23.07 16.19 -25.99
N ASN A 569 -22.79 14.90 -25.79
CA ASN A 569 -21.61 14.47 -25.05
C ASN A 569 -20.35 14.81 -25.88
N ALA A 570 -19.41 15.54 -25.29
CA ALA A 570 -18.16 15.92 -25.94
C ALA A 570 -17.05 14.86 -25.77
N GLY A 571 -17.37 13.75 -25.09
CA GLY A 571 -16.47 12.62 -24.89
C GLY A 571 -15.49 12.81 -23.74
N TYR A 572 -14.33 12.15 -23.82
CA TYR A 572 -13.36 12.13 -22.73
C TYR A 572 -12.26 13.18 -22.93
N ALA A 573 -12.27 14.23 -22.10
CA ALA A 573 -11.26 15.28 -22.09
C ALA A 573 -11.02 15.99 -23.46
N PRO A 574 -12.09 16.48 -24.13
CA PRO A 574 -11.99 17.09 -25.47
C PRO A 574 -11.04 18.31 -25.52
N TYR A 575 -10.86 18.99 -24.39
CA TYR A 575 -9.97 20.14 -24.27
C TYR A 575 -8.49 19.84 -24.57
N LEU A 576 -8.07 18.58 -24.58
CA LEU A 576 -6.69 18.19 -24.90
C LEU A 576 -6.33 18.46 -26.37
N ASP A 577 -7.32 18.49 -27.25
CA ASP A 577 -7.13 18.77 -28.68
C ASP A 577 -7.35 20.25 -29.01
N TYR A 578 -7.57 21.08 -28.00
CA TYR A 578 -7.88 22.50 -28.15
C TYR A 578 -6.69 23.37 -27.77
N ARG A 579 -6.48 24.48 -28.50
CA ARG A 579 -5.43 25.46 -28.18
C ARG A 579 -6.02 26.84 -27.89
N PRO A 580 -5.33 27.69 -27.11
CA PRO A 580 -5.73 29.10 -27.03
C PRO A 580 -5.66 29.78 -28.40
N LEU A 581 -6.54 30.75 -28.61
CA LEU A 581 -6.45 31.68 -29.73
C LEU A 581 -5.23 32.59 -29.54
N THR A 582 -4.55 32.90 -30.64
CA THR A 582 -3.59 34.03 -30.67
C THR A 582 -4.34 35.36 -30.58
N ASP A 583 -3.66 36.45 -30.22
CA ASP A 583 -4.29 37.77 -30.10
C ASP A 583 -4.94 38.22 -31.41
N GLU A 584 -4.29 37.96 -32.56
CA GLU A 584 -4.85 38.25 -33.88
C GLU A 584 -6.11 37.43 -34.18
N GLU A 585 -6.08 36.12 -33.90
CA GLU A 585 -7.24 35.23 -34.12
C GLU A 585 -8.40 35.59 -33.20
N ARG A 586 -8.11 36.00 -31.96
CA ARG A 586 -9.11 36.49 -31.02
C ARG A 586 -9.84 37.69 -31.62
N THR A 587 -9.11 38.70 -32.12
CA THR A 587 -9.73 39.88 -32.75
C THR A 587 -10.61 39.52 -33.95
N LEU A 588 -10.19 38.54 -34.76
CA LEU A 588 -10.96 38.08 -35.92
C LEU A 588 -12.26 37.35 -35.56
N VAL A 589 -12.26 36.58 -34.48
CA VAL A 589 -13.37 35.69 -34.13
C VAL A 589 -14.37 36.34 -33.17
N THR A 590 -13.98 37.37 -32.40
CA THR A 590 -14.86 38.10 -31.48
C THR A 590 -16.21 38.51 -32.08
N PRO A 591 -16.29 39.09 -33.30
CA PRO A 591 -17.58 39.49 -33.87
C PRO A 591 -18.54 38.31 -34.12
N GLU A 592 -18.02 37.14 -34.51
CA GLU A 592 -18.83 35.93 -34.70
C GLU A 592 -19.24 35.32 -33.36
N LEU A 593 -18.37 35.35 -32.34
CA LEU A 593 -18.71 34.93 -30.98
C LEU A 593 -19.86 35.78 -30.41
N ASP A 594 -19.76 37.09 -30.55
CA ASP A 594 -20.80 38.02 -30.11
C ASP A 594 -22.10 37.69 -30.86
N LYS A 595 -22.08 37.54 -32.18
CA LYS A 595 -23.27 37.21 -32.97
C LYS A 595 -23.92 35.89 -32.54
N THR A 596 -23.13 34.83 -32.30
CA THR A 596 -23.67 33.51 -31.91
C THR A 596 -24.30 33.54 -30.52
N TRP A 597 -23.68 34.23 -29.55
CA TRP A 597 -24.07 34.10 -28.14
C TRP A 597 -24.84 35.29 -27.56
N THR A 598 -24.74 36.51 -28.11
CA THR A 598 -25.46 37.70 -27.60
C THR A 598 -26.99 37.62 -27.77
N GLY A 599 -27.47 36.81 -28.72
CA GLY A 599 -28.90 36.55 -28.94
C GLY A 599 -29.45 35.31 -28.22
N PHE A 600 -28.60 34.56 -27.53
CA PHE A 600 -29.00 33.32 -26.87
C PHE A 600 -29.74 33.63 -25.55
N GLY A 601 -31.06 33.77 -25.62
CA GLY A 601 -31.92 34.14 -24.47
C GLY A 601 -32.15 33.03 -23.43
N GLY A 602 -31.33 31.98 -23.39
CA GLY A 602 -31.51 30.81 -22.52
C GLY A 602 -30.31 30.53 -21.62
N ASP A 603 -30.57 29.89 -20.48
CA ASP A 603 -29.53 29.45 -19.54
C ASP A 603 -28.81 28.20 -20.08
N LEU A 604 -27.61 28.41 -20.64
CA LEU A 604 -26.75 27.35 -21.16
C LEU A 604 -26.30 26.36 -20.07
N GLU A 605 -26.07 26.82 -18.84
CA GLU A 605 -25.68 25.96 -17.73
C GLU A 605 -26.82 24.99 -17.38
N SER A 606 -28.04 25.50 -17.25
CA SER A 606 -29.22 24.67 -17.02
C SER A 606 -29.46 23.64 -18.13
N LYS A 607 -29.22 24.01 -19.39
CA LYS A 607 -29.28 23.06 -20.52
C LYS A 607 -28.22 21.98 -20.42
N ALA A 608 -26.98 22.33 -20.08
CA ALA A 608 -25.89 21.37 -19.90
C ALA A 608 -26.18 20.39 -18.74
N ILE A 609 -26.65 20.90 -17.60
CA ILE A 609 -27.06 20.10 -16.44
C ILE A 609 -28.20 19.16 -16.81
N SER A 610 -29.23 19.66 -17.50
CA SER A 610 -30.38 18.86 -17.93
C SER A 610 -29.97 17.71 -18.86
N TYR A 611 -29.09 17.99 -19.82
CA TYR A 611 -28.53 16.95 -20.70
C TYR A 611 -27.75 15.90 -19.90
N ALA A 612 -26.90 16.33 -18.98
CA ALA A 612 -26.12 15.42 -18.15
C ALA A 612 -27.01 14.53 -17.27
N ILE A 613 -28.05 15.09 -16.64
CA ILE A 613 -29.02 14.32 -15.83
C ILE A 613 -29.71 13.23 -16.67
N ASN A 614 -30.07 13.54 -17.91
CA ASN A 614 -30.82 12.61 -18.77
C ASN A 614 -29.94 11.54 -19.43
N HIS A 615 -28.67 11.85 -19.74
CA HIS A 615 -27.84 10.99 -20.60
C HIS A 615 -26.53 10.51 -19.95
N LEU A 616 -25.91 11.29 -19.06
CA LEU A 616 -24.58 11.00 -18.52
C LEU A 616 -24.63 10.46 -17.08
N VAL A 617 -25.49 11.04 -16.25
CA VAL A 617 -25.70 10.65 -14.84
C VAL A 617 -26.16 9.20 -14.70
N PRO A 618 -27.15 8.69 -15.47
CA PRO A 618 -27.62 7.31 -15.32
C PRO A 618 -26.52 6.29 -15.65
N ARG A 619 -25.70 6.58 -16.68
CA ARG A 619 -24.56 5.73 -17.07
C ARG A 619 -23.51 5.67 -15.95
N HIS A 620 -23.05 6.83 -15.45
CA HIS A 620 -22.11 6.87 -14.34
C HIS A 620 -22.63 6.14 -13.10
N PHE A 621 -23.90 6.38 -12.75
CA PHE A 621 -24.53 5.75 -11.59
C PHE A 621 -24.56 4.23 -11.71
N GLN A 622 -24.98 3.70 -12.86
CA GLN A 622 -25.06 2.25 -13.08
C GLN A 622 -23.66 1.59 -13.03
N GLU A 623 -22.65 2.21 -13.65
CA GLU A 623 -21.26 1.74 -13.61
C GLU A 623 -20.73 1.64 -12.17
N VAL A 624 -21.03 2.63 -11.33
CA VAL A 624 -20.65 2.64 -9.91
C VAL A 624 -21.44 1.60 -9.12
N LYS A 625 -22.75 1.46 -9.39
CA LYS A 625 -23.65 0.51 -8.73
C LYS A 625 -23.17 -0.92 -8.91
N ASP A 626 -22.99 -1.34 -10.15
CA ASP A 626 -22.62 -2.73 -10.49
C ASP A 626 -21.29 -3.10 -9.83
N ARG A 627 -20.30 -2.20 -9.87
CA ARG A 627 -18.99 -2.40 -9.24
C ARG A 627 -19.10 -2.50 -7.71
N LYS A 628 -19.92 -1.64 -7.09
CA LYS A 628 -20.06 -1.59 -5.63
C LYS A 628 -20.82 -2.79 -5.09
N GLU A 629 -21.93 -3.17 -5.71
CA GLU A 629 -22.71 -4.34 -5.29
C GLU A 629 -21.87 -5.62 -5.35
N ALA A 630 -21.09 -5.80 -6.43
CA ALA A 630 -20.18 -6.95 -6.55
C ALA A 630 -19.09 -6.98 -5.46
N LEU A 631 -18.48 -5.84 -5.15
CA LEU A 631 -17.47 -5.73 -4.09
C LEU A 631 -18.05 -5.98 -2.70
N ILE A 632 -19.23 -5.42 -2.43
CA ILE A 632 -19.94 -5.59 -1.16
C ILE A 632 -20.31 -7.06 -0.97
N ALA A 633 -20.87 -7.71 -1.98
CA ALA A 633 -21.21 -9.14 -1.91
C ALA A 633 -19.99 -10.02 -1.56
N LYS A 634 -18.83 -9.75 -2.19
CA LYS A 634 -17.57 -10.45 -1.87
C LYS A 634 -17.12 -10.17 -0.43
N THR A 635 -17.22 -8.91 -0.01
CA THR A 635 -16.81 -8.49 1.34
C THR A 635 -17.71 -9.12 2.41
N VAL A 636 -19.03 -9.14 2.19
CA VAL A 636 -20.00 -9.80 3.08
C VAL A 636 -19.67 -11.28 3.24
N ALA A 637 -19.38 -11.99 2.15
CA ALA A 637 -19.03 -13.41 2.20
C ALA A 637 -17.75 -13.64 3.04
N ALA A 638 -16.69 -12.88 2.80
CA ALA A 638 -15.43 -13.00 3.53
C ALA A 638 -15.54 -12.62 5.02
N VAL A 639 -16.30 -11.55 5.33
CA VAL A 639 -16.55 -11.11 6.71
C VAL A 639 -17.34 -12.15 7.48
N LYS A 640 -18.41 -12.70 6.88
CA LYS A 640 -19.19 -13.79 7.48
C LYS A 640 -18.32 -15.01 7.72
N ASP A 641 -17.60 -15.50 6.70
CA ASP A 641 -16.74 -16.69 6.85
C ASP A 641 -15.73 -16.54 7.99
N ARG A 642 -15.00 -15.42 8.03
CA ARG A 642 -14.00 -15.18 9.07
C ARG A 642 -14.61 -15.04 10.46
N LEU A 643 -15.56 -14.12 10.63
CA LEU A 643 -16.09 -13.81 11.96
C LEU A 643 -16.95 -14.95 12.51
N THR A 644 -17.70 -15.67 11.67
CA THR A 644 -18.46 -16.84 12.13
C THR A 644 -17.53 -17.96 12.62
N LYS A 645 -16.38 -18.18 11.98
CA LYS A 645 -15.35 -19.12 12.47
C LYS A 645 -14.77 -18.69 13.81
N GLU A 646 -14.40 -17.40 13.94
CA GLU A 646 -13.89 -16.86 15.22
C GLU A 646 -14.94 -16.92 16.34
N ILE A 647 -16.22 -16.58 16.06
CA ILE A 647 -17.32 -16.69 17.01
C ILE A 647 -17.52 -18.14 17.45
N ALA A 648 -17.60 -19.08 16.50
CA ALA A 648 -17.77 -20.50 16.81
C ALA A 648 -16.62 -21.06 17.68
N TYR A 649 -15.39 -20.63 17.41
CA TYR A 649 -14.23 -20.97 18.23
C TYR A 649 -14.39 -20.48 19.67
N TRP A 650 -14.69 -19.19 19.87
CA TRP A 650 -14.84 -18.61 21.21
C TRP A 650 -16.06 -19.13 21.96
N ASP A 651 -17.16 -19.44 21.26
CA ASP A 651 -18.33 -20.09 21.85
C ASP A 651 -18.01 -21.50 22.35
N HIS A 652 -17.31 -22.29 21.52
CA HIS A 652 -16.86 -23.62 21.93
C HIS A 652 -15.93 -23.54 23.14
N ARG A 653 -14.95 -22.64 23.09
CA ARG A 653 -14.01 -22.40 24.20
C ARG A 653 -14.73 -21.96 25.48
N ALA A 654 -15.78 -21.14 25.37
CA ALA A 654 -16.56 -20.73 26.53
C ALA A 654 -17.28 -21.91 27.21
N GLU A 655 -17.85 -22.84 26.44
CA GLU A 655 -18.48 -24.06 26.99
C GLU A 655 -17.45 -25.04 27.56
N GLU A 656 -16.28 -25.19 26.92
CA GLU A 656 -15.17 -25.97 27.49
C GLU A 656 -14.73 -25.41 28.85
N LEU A 657 -14.47 -24.11 28.93
CA LEU A 657 -14.06 -23.44 30.17
C LEU A 657 -15.13 -23.56 31.24
N LYS A 658 -16.41 -23.45 30.87
CA LYS A 658 -17.53 -23.64 31.79
C LYS A 658 -17.59 -25.07 32.34
N ALA A 659 -17.33 -26.07 31.50
CA ALA A 659 -17.25 -27.47 31.93
C ALA A 659 -16.06 -27.70 32.88
N GLN A 660 -14.91 -27.06 32.62
CA GLN A 660 -13.74 -27.10 33.51
C GLN A 660 -14.00 -26.40 34.85
N GLU A 661 -14.67 -25.25 34.85
CA GLU A 661 -15.09 -24.51 36.05
C GLU A 661 -16.05 -25.35 36.91
N LEU A 662 -17.03 -26.01 36.28
CA LEU A 662 -17.93 -26.95 36.96
C LEU A 662 -17.20 -28.15 37.54
N ALA A 663 -16.08 -28.56 36.93
CA ALA A 663 -15.18 -29.59 37.44
C ALA A 663 -14.18 -29.08 38.51
N GLY A 664 -14.30 -27.82 38.95
CA GLY A 664 -13.46 -27.22 40.00
C GLY A 664 -12.09 -26.71 39.52
N LYS A 665 -11.84 -26.69 38.21
CA LYS A 665 -10.62 -26.14 37.61
C LYS A 665 -10.90 -24.71 37.10
N PHE A 666 -10.52 -23.72 37.89
CA PHE A 666 -10.73 -22.31 37.55
C PHE A 666 -9.51 -21.76 36.78
N ASN A 667 -9.66 -21.50 35.48
CA ASN A 667 -8.71 -20.69 34.73
C ASN A 667 -8.83 -19.23 35.18
N ALA A 668 -7.70 -18.56 35.35
CA ALA A 668 -7.66 -17.30 36.07
C ALA A 668 -7.45 -16.08 35.16
N ARG A 669 -7.20 -16.30 33.87
CA ARG A 669 -7.09 -15.25 32.86
C ARG A 669 -8.40 -15.02 32.08
N ILE A 670 -9.01 -16.09 31.57
CA ILE A 670 -10.29 -16.06 30.84
C ILE A 670 -11.22 -17.10 31.45
N ASN A 671 -12.23 -16.62 32.19
CA ASN A 671 -13.34 -17.47 32.64
C ASN A 671 -14.34 -17.67 31.49
N SER A 672 -15.23 -18.64 31.65
CA SER A 672 -16.32 -18.92 30.70
C SER A 672 -17.10 -17.65 30.34
N ALA A 673 -17.32 -16.77 31.31
CA ALA A 673 -17.99 -15.49 31.11
C ALA A 673 -17.22 -14.51 30.20
N LYS A 674 -15.90 -14.40 30.32
CA LYS A 674 -15.05 -13.55 29.46
C LYS A 674 -14.96 -14.11 28.04
N ALA A 675 -14.78 -15.43 27.90
CA ALA A 675 -14.81 -16.08 26.59
C ALA A 675 -16.16 -15.88 25.90
N ARG A 676 -17.26 -15.99 26.67
CA ARG A 676 -18.61 -15.69 26.17
C ARG A 676 -18.78 -14.23 25.78
N THR A 677 -18.31 -13.31 26.62
CA THR A 677 -18.31 -11.86 26.32
C THR A 677 -17.55 -11.59 25.01
N ARG A 678 -16.45 -12.30 24.77
CA ARG A 678 -15.67 -12.17 23.53
C ARG A 678 -16.44 -12.66 22.30
N ALA A 679 -17.14 -13.78 22.41
CA ALA A 679 -18.04 -14.26 21.37
C ALA A 679 -19.16 -13.23 21.08
N ASP A 680 -19.79 -12.70 22.13
CA ASP A 680 -20.83 -11.66 22.01
C ASP A 680 -20.29 -10.36 21.38
N GLU A 681 -19.07 -9.94 21.73
CA GLU A 681 -18.37 -8.79 21.11
C GLU A 681 -18.12 -9.01 19.61
N LEU A 682 -17.68 -10.22 19.23
CA LEU A 682 -17.45 -10.58 17.83
C LEU A 682 -18.76 -10.66 17.06
N GLU A 683 -19.84 -11.16 17.67
CA GLU A 683 -21.18 -11.16 17.08
C GLU A 683 -21.68 -9.73 16.87
N ALA A 684 -21.56 -8.86 17.88
CA ALA A 684 -21.90 -7.45 17.77
C ALA A 684 -21.07 -6.75 16.66
N ARG A 685 -19.79 -7.11 16.53
CA ARG A 685 -18.91 -6.61 15.47
C ARG A 685 -19.35 -7.10 14.09
N LEU A 686 -19.75 -8.36 13.95
CA LEU A 686 -20.30 -8.91 12.72
C LEU A 686 -21.57 -8.17 12.32
N GLN A 687 -22.53 -8.01 13.24
CA GLN A 687 -23.78 -7.29 12.98
C GLN A 687 -23.53 -5.83 12.57
N ARG A 688 -22.66 -5.13 13.32
CA ARG A 688 -22.26 -3.75 12.98
C ARG A 688 -21.65 -3.67 11.58
N ARG A 689 -20.74 -4.59 11.25
CA ARG A 689 -20.07 -4.58 9.94
C ARG A 689 -21.04 -4.90 8.80
N LEU A 690 -21.99 -5.81 9.00
CA LEU A 690 -23.04 -6.09 8.02
C LEU A 690 -23.97 -4.89 7.82
N ALA A 691 -24.36 -4.20 8.90
CA ALA A 691 -25.15 -2.98 8.81
C ALA A 691 -24.40 -1.85 8.08
N GLU A 692 -23.10 -1.69 8.32
CA GLU A 692 -22.26 -0.76 7.57
C GLU A 692 -22.22 -1.10 6.08
N LEU A 693 -22.04 -2.38 5.73
CA LEU A 693 -22.00 -2.83 4.33
C LEU A 693 -23.37 -2.66 3.63
N GLU A 694 -24.47 -2.76 4.37
CA GLU A 694 -25.80 -2.45 3.83
C GLU A 694 -25.96 -0.95 3.55
N LYS A 695 -25.44 -0.08 4.42
CA LYS A 695 -25.36 1.37 4.13
C LYS A 695 -24.45 1.66 2.93
N GLU A 696 -23.36 0.92 2.74
CA GLU A 696 -22.51 1.03 1.55
C GLU A 696 -23.24 0.62 0.26
N ARG A 697 -24.21 -0.30 0.36
CA ARG A 697 -25.02 -0.76 -0.79
C ARG A 697 -26.05 0.28 -1.21
N GLN A 698 -26.51 1.11 -0.28
CA GLN A 698 -27.42 2.21 -0.54
C GLN A 698 -26.65 3.39 -1.15
N ILE A 699 -26.65 3.46 -2.47
CA ILE A 699 -26.02 4.54 -3.23
C ILE A 699 -27.04 5.43 -3.93
N SER A 700 -26.67 6.69 -4.13
CA SER A 700 -27.51 7.69 -4.80
C SER A 700 -26.65 8.63 -5.65
N PRO A 701 -27.11 9.03 -6.85
CA PRO A 701 -26.47 10.08 -7.61
C PRO A 701 -26.76 11.44 -6.97
N LEU A 702 -25.79 12.35 -7.02
CA LEU A 702 -25.98 13.76 -6.68
C LEU A 702 -26.17 14.58 -7.97
N PRO A 703 -26.83 15.74 -7.92
CA PRO A 703 -26.93 16.62 -9.08
C PRO A 703 -25.54 17.00 -9.62
N PRO A 704 -25.32 17.02 -10.94
CA PRO A 704 -24.06 17.47 -11.51
C PRO A 704 -23.86 18.97 -11.27
N VAL A 705 -22.62 19.39 -11.03
CA VAL A 705 -22.23 20.77 -10.74
C VAL A 705 -21.37 21.31 -11.86
N VAL A 706 -21.68 22.50 -12.38
CA VAL A 706 -20.84 23.18 -13.37
C VAL A 706 -19.58 23.71 -12.69
N MET A 707 -18.43 23.24 -13.17
CA MET A 707 -17.11 23.65 -12.70
C MET A 707 -16.57 24.84 -13.50
N GLY A 708 -16.97 24.96 -14.76
CA GLY A 708 -16.66 26.06 -15.66
C GLY A 708 -17.11 25.76 -17.08
N GLY A 709 -16.70 26.61 -18.01
CA GLY A 709 -16.96 26.39 -19.43
C GLY A 709 -15.94 27.08 -20.34
N ALA A 710 -16.00 26.79 -21.63
CA ALA A 710 -15.22 27.47 -22.64
C ALA A 710 -16.00 27.57 -23.96
N LEU A 711 -15.70 28.58 -24.75
CA LEU A 711 -16.17 28.66 -26.13
C LEU A 711 -15.12 28.02 -27.03
N VAL A 712 -15.57 27.13 -27.90
CA VAL A 712 -14.73 26.38 -28.83
C VAL A 712 -15.05 26.86 -30.23
N VAL A 713 -14.03 27.45 -30.85
CA VAL A 713 -14.07 27.93 -32.23
C VAL A 713 -13.57 26.81 -33.12
N PRO A 714 -14.32 26.40 -34.16
CA PRO A 714 -13.83 25.41 -35.10
C PRO A 714 -12.85 26.03 -36.12
N GLY A 715 -11.88 25.24 -36.57
CA GLY A 715 -10.85 25.64 -37.53
C GLY A 715 -11.44 26.08 -38.87
N GLY A 716 -12.54 25.47 -39.30
CA GLY A 716 -13.26 25.84 -40.52
C GLY A 716 -13.79 27.28 -40.51
N LEU A 717 -14.36 27.73 -39.39
CA LEU A 717 -14.80 29.12 -39.21
C LEU A 717 -13.63 30.10 -39.34
N LEU A 718 -12.52 29.80 -38.67
CA LEU A 718 -11.32 30.65 -38.72
C LEU A 718 -10.74 30.71 -40.14
N ALA A 719 -10.76 29.60 -40.88
CA ALA A 719 -10.32 29.55 -42.27
C ALA A 719 -11.20 30.39 -43.20
N ARG A 720 -12.52 30.39 -42.99
CA ARG A 720 -13.48 31.25 -43.70
C ARG A 720 -13.17 32.72 -43.46
N ILE A 721 -13.04 33.13 -42.18
CA ILE A 721 -12.77 34.52 -41.81
C ILE A 721 -11.43 35.01 -42.38
N LYS A 722 -10.41 34.14 -42.41
CA LYS A 722 -9.09 34.43 -42.99
C LYS A 722 -9.06 34.40 -44.53
N GLY A 723 -10.20 34.17 -45.21
CA GLY A 723 -10.28 34.15 -46.68
C GLY A 723 -9.50 33.03 -47.35
N LYS A 724 -9.18 31.93 -46.65
CA LYS A 724 -8.38 30.81 -47.16
C LYS A 724 -9.20 29.71 -47.84
N ARG A 725 -10.48 29.94 -48.15
CA ARG A 725 -11.39 28.96 -48.75
C ARG A 725 -11.78 29.43 -50.16
N GLU A 726 -11.28 28.75 -51.20
CA GLU A 726 -11.93 28.75 -52.51
C GLU A 726 -13.23 27.92 -52.43
N GLU A 727 -14.20 28.27 -53.28
CA GLU A 727 -15.61 27.85 -53.24
C GLU A 727 -15.85 26.33 -53.23
N MET A 728 -16.95 25.90 -52.57
CA MET A 728 -17.60 24.57 -52.47
C MET A 728 -17.48 23.84 -51.10
N PRO A 729 -18.12 24.35 -50.02
CA PRO A 729 -18.04 23.79 -48.66
C PRO A 729 -18.73 22.42 -48.48
N ASP A 730 -19.81 22.18 -49.22
CA ASP A 730 -20.71 21.03 -48.96
C ASP A 730 -20.18 19.71 -49.54
N LEU A 731 -19.45 19.77 -50.66
CA LEU A 731 -18.89 18.60 -51.33
C LEU A 731 -17.66 18.04 -50.60
N PHE A 732 -16.74 18.89 -50.15
CA PHE A 732 -15.50 18.47 -49.46
C PHE A 732 -15.77 17.86 -48.07
N SER A 733 -16.74 18.41 -47.32
CA SER A 733 -17.18 17.86 -46.04
C SER A 733 -17.88 16.51 -46.20
N ARG A 734 -18.73 16.37 -47.22
CA ARG A 734 -19.37 15.09 -47.58
C ARG A 734 -18.34 14.05 -48.03
N GLU A 735 -17.35 14.46 -48.81
CA GLU A 735 -16.28 13.57 -49.29
C GLU A 735 -15.36 13.10 -48.16
N THR A 736 -14.99 14.00 -47.23
CA THR A 736 -14.20 13.63 -46.03
C THR A 736 -14.95 12.64 -45.14
N LYS A 737 -16.22 12.90 -44.83
CA LYS A 737 -17.07 11.96 -44.06
C LYS A 737 -17.25 10.61 -44.75
N ARG A 738 -17.36 10.62 -46.08
CA ARG A 738 -17.43 9.39 -46.88
C ARG A 738 -16.15 8.58 -46.78
N ILE A 739 -14.98 9.22 -46.90
CA ILE A 739 -13.67 8.57 -46.78
C ILE A 739 -13.50 7.93 -45.41
N GLU A 740 -13.89 8.63 -44.34
CA GLU A 740 -13.85 8.10 -42.97
C GLU A 740 -14.76 6.88 -42.79
N GLN A 741 -15.99 6.92 -43.31
CA GLN A 741 -16.91 5.79 -43.25
C GLN A 741 -16.40 4.56 -44.01
N ILE A 742 -15.88 4.75 -45.23
CA ILE A 742 -15.28 3.66 -46.02
C ILE A 742 -14.08 3.07 -45.26
N ALA A 743 -13.21 3.92 -44.71
CA ALA A 743 -12.05 3.49 -43.95
C ALA A 743 -12.43 2.70 -42.69
N MET A 744 -13.41 3.19 -41.92
CA MET A 744 -13.92 2.53 -40.72
C MET A 744 -14.42 1.12 -41.04
N GLN A 745 -15.29 1.01 -42.04
CA GLN A 745 -15.91 -0.25 -42.41
C GLN A 745 -14.87 -1.23 -42.98
N ALA A 746 -13.87 -0.76 -43.74
CA ALA A 746 -12.77 -1.59 -44.23
C ALA A 746 -11.95 -2.20 -43.07
N VAL A 747 -11.66 -1.43 -42.01
CA VAL A 747 -10.95 -1.92 -40.83
C VAL A 747 -11.80 -2.89 -40.02
N MET A 748 -13.09 -2.61 -39.85
CA MET A 748 -14.03 -3.53 -39.17
C MET A 748 -14.08 -4.90 -39.86
N ASP A 749 -14.09 -4.93 -41.20
CA ASP A 749 -14.15 -6.19 -41.96
C ASP A 749 -12.81 -6.94 -41.92
N VAL A 750 -11.69 -6.22 -41.94
CA VAL A 750 -10.36 -6.80 -41.69
C VAL A 750 -10.30 -7.47 -40.32
N GLU A 751 -10.69 -6.78 -39.24
CA GLU A 751 -10.64 -7.36 -37.88
C GLU A 751 -11.53 -8.61 -37.74
N ARG A 752 -12.73 -8.59 -38.34
CA ARG A 752 -13.61 -9.77 -38.41
C ARG A 752 -12.97 -10.93 -39.17
N SER A 753 -12.27 -10.65 -40.28
CA SER A 753 -11.57 -11.66 -41.06
C SER A 753 -10.43 -12.33 -40.28
N LEU A 754 -9.78 -11.58 -39.37
CA LEU A 754 -8.77 -12.07 -38.42
C LEU A 754 -9.38 -12.80 -37.21
N LYS A 755 -10.71 -13.03 -37.21
CA LYS A 755 -11.49 -13.64 -36.12
C LYS A 755 -11.51 -12.84 -34.82
N TYR A 756 -11.22 -11.55 -34.88
CA TYR A 756 -11.44 -10.64 -33.77
C TYR A 756 -12.88 -10.12 -33.74
N ILE A 757 -13.29 -9.54 -32.61
CA ILE A 757 -14.65 -9.01 -32.41
C ILE A 757 -14.57 -7.48 -32.29
N PRO A 758 -14.65 -6.74 -33.40
CA PRO A 758 -14.54 -5.29 -33.39
C PRO A 758 -15.87 -4.59 -33.04
N ARG A 759 -15.76 -3.47 -32.33
CA ARG A 759 -16.85 -2.59 -31.91
C ARG A 759 -16.46 -1.13 -32.18
N ASP A 760 -17.32 -0.41 -32.89
CA ASP A 760 -17.19 1.04 -33.12
C ASP A 760 -17.45 1.82 -31.82
N VAL A 761 -16.49 2.68 -31.48
CA VAL A 761 -16.52 3.61 -30.33
C VAL A 761 -16.10 5.03 -30.73
N SER A 762 -16.00 5.34 -32.04
CA SER A 762 -15.59 6.65 -32.55
C SER A 762 -16.39 7.82 -31.96
N ARG A 763 -17.69 7.60 -31.70
CA ARG A 763 -18.60 8.59 -31.09
C ARG A 763 -18.35 8.86 -29.60
N ASP A 764 -17.62 7.98 -28.91
CA ASP A 764 -17.29 8.15 -27.50
C ASP A 764 -16.04 9.03 -27.30
N ASN A 765 -15.33 9.39 -28.38
CA ASN A 765 -14.09 10.18 -28.39
C ASN A 765 -13.05 9.64 -27.39
N CYS A 766 -12.77 8.34 -27.48
CA CYS A 766 -11.84 7.63 -26.59
C CYS A 766 -10.35 7.80 -26.98
N GLY A 767 -10.05 8.56 -28.04
CA GLY A 767 -8.73 8.61 -28.68
C GLY A 767 -8.40 7.41 -29.57
N TYR A 768 -9.41 6.60 -29.89
CA TYR A 768 -9.40 5.53 -30.88
C TYR A 768 -10.84 5.28 -31.36
N ASP A 769 -10.97 4.68 -32.54
CA ASP A 769 -12.27 4.48 -33.19
C ASP A 769 -12.89 3.10 -32.98
N ILE A 770 -12.06 2.06 -32.86
CA ILE A 770 -12.51 0.65 -32.78
C ILE A 770 -11.87 -0.06 -31.58
N GLU A 771 -12.71 -0.68 -30.73
CA GLU A 771 -12.28 -1.70 -29.77
C GLU A 771 -12.41 -3.08 -30.43
N SER A 772 -11.30 -3.81 -30.60
CA SER A 772 -11.32 -5.16 -31.17
C SER A 772 -10.88 -6.21 -30.17
N ALA A 773 -11.81 -7.08 -29.75
CA ALA A 773 -11.53 -8.09 -28.74
C ALA A 773 -10.88 -9.33 -29.34
N ILE A 774 -9.82 -9.80 -28.67
CA ILE A 774 -9.16 -11.06 -28.99
C ILE A 774 -9.88 -12.19 -28.24
N PRO A 775 -10.50 -13.17 -28.94
CA PRO A 775 -11.21 -14.27 -28.28
C PRO A 775 -10.36 -14.98 -27.23
N ASP A 776 -11.00 -15.35 -26.11
CA ASP A 776 -10.47 -16.22 -25.04
C ASP A 776 -9.22 -15.73 -24.28
N THR A 777 -8.71 -14.53 -24.58
CA THR A 777 -7.54 -13.96 -23.88
C THR A 777 -7.91 -12.88 -22.86
N GLY A 778 -9.08 -12.25 -23.03
CA GLY A 778 -9.47 -11.03 -22.32
C GLY A 778 -8.69 -9.77 -22.71
N LYS A 779 -7.92 -9.82 -23.81
CA LYS A 779 -7.18 -8.68 -24.36
C LYS A 779 -8.02 -7.91 -25.39
N LEU A 780 -7.81 -6.60 -25.44
CA LEU A 780 -8.42 -5.70 -26.42
C LEU A 780 -7.32 -5.07 -27.27
N ARG A 781 -7.62 -4.83 -28.54
CA ARG A 781 -6.85 -4.00 -29.46
C ARG A 781 -7.58 -2.67 -29.63
N PHE A 782 -6.83 -1.57 -29.63
CA PHE A 782 -7.37 -0.23 -29.78
C PHE A 782 -6.92 0.32 -31.13
N ILE A 783 -7.87 0.58 -32.03
CA ILE A 783 -7.56 0.90 -33.42
C ILE A 783 -8.09 2.30 -33.76
N GLU A 784 -7.17 3.18 -34.14
CA GLU A 784 -7.47 4.51 -34.66
C GLU A 784 -7.44 4.48 -36.19
N VAL A 785 -8.49 4.98 -36.84
CA VAL A 785 -8.67 4.83 -38.30
C VAL A 785 -8.46 6.15 -39.00
N LYS A 786 -7.41 6.25 -39.82
CA LYS A 786 -7.14 7.41 -40.66
C LYS A 786 -7.35 7.08 -42.14
N GLY A 787 -8.53 7.41 -42.65
CA GLY A 787 -8.86 7.33 -44.08
C GLY A 787 -8.26 8.48 -44.88
N ARG A 788 -7.57 8.19 -45.98
CA ARG A 788 -7.04 9.19 -46.91
C ARG A 788 -7.23 8.77 -48.36
N LEU A 789 -7.48 9.74 -49.24
CA LEU A 789 -7.45 9.51 -50.69
C LEU A 789 -6.07 9.05 -51.12
N GLN A 790 -6.03 8.13 -52.09
CA GLN A 790 -4.79 7.69 -52.70
C GLN A 790 -4.07 8.88 -53.35
N GLY A 791 -2.87 9.23 -52.84
CA GLY A 791 -2.10 10.41 -53.26
C GLY A 791 -1.97 11.53 -52.20
N ALA A 792 -2.65 11.41 -51.05
CA ALA A 792 -2.44 12.33 -49.93
C ALA A 792 -0.98 12.28 -49.41
N LYS A 793 -0.45 13.43 -48.96
CA LYS A 793 0.95 13.53 -48.49
C LYS A 793 1.09 13.38 -46.97
N THR A 794 0.06 13.71 -46.21
CA THR A 794 0.13 13.78 -44.75
C THR A 794 -1.10 13.18 -44.06
N VAL A 795 -0.89 12.71 -42.84
CA VAL A 795 -1.95 12.32 -41.89
C VAL A 795 -1.77 13.13 -40.63
N THR A 796 -2.86 13.72 -40.16
CA THR A 796 -2.93 14.46 -38.91
C THR A 796 -3.45 13.52 -37.84
N VAL A 797 -2.76 13.48 -36.71
CA VAL A 797 -3.13 12.67 -35.54
C VAL A 797 -3.29 13.62 -34.36
N THR A 798 -4.40 13.52 -33.64
CA THR A 798 -4.70 14.40 -32.50
C THR A 798 -3.82 14.07 -31.30
N LYS A 799 -3.72 15.01 -30.35
CA LYS A 799 -2.98 14.80 -29.11
C LYS A 799 -3.59 13.64 -28.34
N ASN A 800 -4.92 13.60 -28.23
CA ASN A 800 -5.63 12.52 -27.53
C ASN A 800 -5.30 11.13 -28.13
N GLU A 801 -5.31 10.99 -29.46
CA GLU A 801 -4.94 9.74 -30.15
C GLU A 801 -3.49 9.30 -29.86
N ILE A 802 -2.53 10.23 -29.93
CA ILE A 802 -1.12 9.94 -29.65
C ILE A 802 -0.94 9.47 -28.21
N LEU A 803 -1.64 10.10 -27.27
CA LEU A 803 -1.55 9.78 -25.86
C LEU A 803 -2.21 8.44 -25.53
N THR A 804 -3.36 8.14 -26.13
CA THR A 804 -3.99 6.82 -25.96
C THR A 804 -3.10 5.71 -26.51
N ALA A 805 -2.42 5.96 -27.63
CA ALA A 805 -1.44 5.03 -28.19
C ALA A 805 -0.25 4.77 -27.26
N LEU A 806 0.26 5.82 -26.61
CA LEU A 806 1.41 5.71 -25.71
C LEU A 806 1.06 5.07 -24.36
N ASN A 807 -0.21 5.08 -23.94
CA ASN A 807 -0.67 4.31 -22.78
C ASN A 807 -0.64 2.79 -23.02
N LYS A 808 -0.91 2.38 -24.26
CA LYS A 808 -1.02 0.97 -24.69
C LYS A 808 -0.23 0.72 -25.97
N PRO A 809 1.10 0.91 -25.98
CA PRO A 809 1.89 0.90 -27.20
C PRO A 809 1.84 -0.45 -27.94
N ASP A 810 1.64 -1.55 -27.22
CA ASP A 810 1.61 -2.90 -27.76
C ASP A 810 0.26 -3.32 -28.33
N ASP A 811 -0.82 -2.73 -27.81
CA ASP A 811 -2.21 -3.08 -28.16
C ASP A 811 -2.88 -2.01 -29.03
N PHE A 812 -2.25 -0.82 -29.17
CA PHE A 812 -2.71 0.26 -30.04
C PHE A 812 -2.21 0.11 -31.48
N ILE A 813 -3.10 0.36 -32.43
CA ILE A 813 -2.85 0.27 -33.88
C ILE A 813 -3.36 1.55 -34.55
N LEU A 814 -2.50 2.21 -35.31
CA LEU A 814 -2.94 3.23 -36.27
C LEU A 814 -3.22 2.54 -37.60
N ALA A 815 -4.50 2.44 -37.96
CA ALA A 815 -4.96 1.89 -39.23
C ALA A 815 -5.04 3.00 -40.28
N VAL A 816 -4.07 3.01 -41.20
CA VAL A 816 -4.04 3.93 -42.34
C VAL A 816 -4.75 3.26 -43.51
N VAL A 817 -5.85 3.87 -43.98
CA VAL A 817 -6.65 3.34 -45.09
C VAL A 817 -6.52 4.27 -46.29
N LEU A 818 -5.97 3.74 -47.39
CA LEU A 818 -5.98 4.42 -48.68
C LEU A 818 -7.26 4.07 -49.43
N VAL A 819 -8.08 5.08 -49.67
CA VAL A 819 -9.34 4.99 -50.42
C VAL A 819 -9.07 5.40 -51.88
N PRO A 820 -9.37 4.54 -52.86
CA PRO A 820 -9.19 4.89 -54.27
C PRO A 820 -10.19 5.98 -54.69
N PRO A 821 -9.81 6.89 -55.61
CA PRO A 821 -10.76 7.84 -56.19
C PRO A 821 -11.81 7.08 -57.03
N THR A 822 -13.08 7.45 -56.90
CA THR A 822 -14.15 6.85 -57.71
C THR A 822 -13.97 7.17 -59.19
N GLN A 823 -14.05 6.14 -60.05
CA GLN A 823 -14.24 6.31 -61.49
C GLN A 823 -15.73 6.60 -61.79
N GLU A 824 -16.23 7.77 -61.39
CA GLU A 824 -17.39 8.40 -62.04
C GLU A 824 -16.97 9.82 -62.44
N SER A 825 -17.04 10.07 -63.74
CA SER A 825 -16.27 11.06 -64.49
C SER A 825 -16.35 12.52 -64.04
N PRO A 826 -15.31 13.33 -64.31
CA PRO A 826 -15.41 14.77 -64.42
C PRO A 826 -16.08 15.13 -65.77
N SER A 827 -17.40 14.97 -65.91
CA SER A 827 -18.13 15.58 -67.03
C SER A 827 -19.65 15.57 -66.84
N ALA A 828 -20.25 16.76 -67.00
CA ALA A 828 -21.67 17.10 -67.15
C ALA A 828 -22.49 17.34 -65.86
N ASP A 829 -22.70 18.63 -65.59
CA ASP A 829 -23.77 19.29 -64.84
C ASP A 829 -24.07 18.87 -63.38
N PRO A 830 -23.66 19.67 -62.36
CA PRO A 830 -23.90 19.39 -60.94
C PRO A 830 -25.38 19.44 -60.48
N TRP A 831 -26.33 19.83 -61.34
CA TRP A 831 -27.73 20.07 -60.97
C TRP A 831 -28.70 18.91 -61.24
N GLN A 832 -28.21 17.73 -61.65
CA GLN A 832 -29.06 16.55 -61.84
C GLN A 832 -28.50 15.30 -61.15
N MET A 833 -28.56 15.25 -59.81
CA MET A 833 -28.78 13.99 -59.08
C MET A 833 -29.49 14.29 -57.75
N GLY A 834 -30.81 14.27 -57.79
CA GLY A 834 -31.62 14.01 -56.60
C GLY A 834 -31.99 12.53 -56.59
N ASP A 835 -31.36 11.74 -55.72
CA ASP A 835 -31.96 10.50 -55.22
C ASP A 835 -32.59 10.80 -53.85
N PRO A 836 -33.93 10.68 -53.70
CA PRO A 836 -34.63 10.96 -52.45
C PRO A 836 -34.33 9.99 -51.30
N ALA A 837 -33.52 8.94 -51.50
CA ALA A 837 -33.34 7.85 -50.52
C ALA A 837 -32.01 7.81 -49.75
N GLY A 838 -31.05 8.71 -50.02
CA GLY A 838 -29.87 8.92 -49.14
C GLY A 838 -29.00 7.68 -48.86
N LYS A 839 -28.93 6.70 -49.77
CA LYS A 839 -28.03 5.55 -49.66
C LYS A 839 -27.01 5.55 -50.78
N TYR A 840 -25.89 6.26 -50.59
CA TYR A 840 -24.69 6.02 -51.39
C TYR A 840 -24.17 4.61 -51.08
N GLY A 841 -24.08 3.74 -52.08
CA GLY A 841 -23.47 2.42 -51.93
C GLY A 841 -21.99 2.54 -51.54
N ILE A 842 -21.59 1.88 -50.45
CA ILE A 842 -20.19 1.81 -49.99
C ILE A 842 -19.48 0.78 -50.88
N ASN A 843 -18.82 1.23 -51.96
CA ASN A 843 -17.94 0.35 -52.73
C ASN A 843 -16.56 0.25 -52.05
N MET A 844 -16.17 -0.95 -51.67
CA MET A 844 -14.93 -1.27 -50.93
C MET A 844 -13.77 -1.69 -51.83
N ASP A 845 -14.04 -1.96 -53.11
CA ASP A 845 -13.06 -2.55 -54.02
C ASP A 845 -11.87 -1.60 -54.21
N GLY A 846 -10.67 -2.10 -53.90
CA GLY A 846 -9.41 -1.38 -54.09
C GLY A 846 -8.88 -0.62 -52.86
N CYS A 847 -9.59 -0.61 -51.73
CA CYS A 847 -9.05 -0.03 -50.49
C CYS A 847 -7.81 -0.78 -49.99
N LYS A 848 -6.77 -0.03 -49.58
CA LYS A 848 -5.55 -0.62 -48.98
C LYS A 848 -5.44 -0.22 -47.51
N VAL A 849 -5.46 -1.21 -46.63
CA VAL A 849 -5.34 -1.04 -45.16
C VAL A 849 -3.93 -1.37 -44.72
N PHE A 850 -3.31 -0.47 -43.95
CA PHE A 850 -1.99 -0.64 -43.33
C PHE A 850 -2.11 -0.48 -41.82
N TYR A 851 -1.59 -1.44 -41.06
CA TYR A 851 -1.55 -1.37 -39.60
C TYR A 851 -0.15 -0.95 -39.15
N VAL A 852 -0.08 0.21 -38.52
CA VAL A 852 1.15 0.73 -37.90
C VAL A 852 1.07 0.46 -36.40
N ARG A 853 1.91 -0.47 -35.92
CA ARG A 853 2.05 -0.78 -34.49
C ARG A 853 3.11 0.12 -33.86
N ARG A 854 2.94 0.47 -32.57
CA ARG A 854 3.77 1.47 -31.87
C ARG A 854 4.01 2.73 -32.73
N PRO A 855 2.94 3.36 -33.25
CA PRO A 855 3.07 4.43 -34.24
C PRO A 855 3.82 5.66 -33.71
N PHE A 856 3.81 5.86 -32.39
CA PHE A 856 4.42 7.00 -31.73
C PHE A 856 5.37 6.55 -30.62
N THR A 857 6.46 7.29 -30.45
CA THR A 857 7.50 7.02 -29.44
C THR A 857 7.77 8.23 -28.54
N LYS A 858 7.11 9.36 -28.82
CA LYS A 858 7.25 10.63 -28.11
C LYS A 858 5.88 11.29 -28.00
N GLU A 859 5.66 11.94 -26.87
CA GLU A 859 4.45 12.71 -26.60
C GLU A 859 4.53 14.09 -27.29
N PRO A 860 3.40 14.70 -27.66
CA PRO A 860 3.37 16.09 -28.14
C PRO A 860 3.67 17.08 -27.01
N ASP A 861 4.31 18.22 -27.32
CA ASP A 861 4.61 19.27 -26.34
C ASP A 861 3.32 19.84 -25.69
N PHE A 862 3.46 20.49 -24.53
CA PHE A 862 2.34 20.95 -23.68
C PHE A 862 1.25 21.75 -24.43
N GLY A 863 1.61 22.53 -25.45
CA GLY A 863 0.69 23.34 -26.26
C GLY A 863 0.31 22.76 -27.64
N VAL A 864 0.81 21.57 -28.00
CA VAL A 864 0.54 20.93 -29.30
C VAL A 864 -0.75 20.11 -29.21
N THR A 865 -1.69 20.38 -30.11
CA THR A 865 -3.03 19.74 -30.19
C THR A 865 -3.10 18.62 -31.23
N SER A 866 -2.24 18.66 -32.25
CA SER A 866 -2.14 17.62 -33.26
C SER A 866 -0.76 17.63 -33.92
N VAL A 867 -0.37 16.49 -34.50
CA VAL A 867 0.90 16.35 -35.20
C VAL A 867 0.64 15.83 -36.62
N ASN A 868 1.27 16.48 -37.60
CA ASN A 868 1.24 16.05 -39.00
C ASN A 868 2.39 15.09 -39.28
N TYR A 869 2.06 13.88 -39.69
CA TYR A 869 3.00 12.85 -40.12
C TYR A 869 2.98 12.73 -41.65
N LYS A 870 4.14 12.43 -42.25
CA LYS A 870 4.21 12.06 -43.66
C LYS A 870 3.56 10.69 -43.86
N LEU A 871 2.63 10.61 -44.80
CA LEU A 871 1.86 9.38 -45.05
C LEU A 871 2.76 8.22 -45.50
N GLU A 872 3.77 8.52 -46.33
CA GLU A 872 4.75 7.54 -46.80
C GLU A 872 5.54 6.90 -45.65
N ASP A 873 5.97 7.68 -44.67
CA ASP A 873 6.72 7.19 -43.50
C ASP A 873 5.86 6.26 -42.63
N LEU A 874 4.56 6.57 -42.47
CA LEU A 874 3.62 5.72 -41.74
C LEU A 874 3.33 4.43 -42.48
N ILE A 875 3.12 4.48 -43.80
CA ILE A 875 2.89 3.30 -44.64
C ILE A 875 4.12 2.39 -44.66
N ALA A 876 5.34 2.96 -44.73
CA ALA A 876 6.58 2.20 -44.71
C ALA A 876 6.79 1.43 -43.39
N LYS A 877 6.31 1.99 -42.28
CA LYS A 877 6.27 1.32 -40.96
C LYS A 877 5.08 0.37 -40.81
N GLY A 878 4.06 0.50 -41.66
CA GLY A 878 2.83 -0.26 -41.63
C GLY A 878 2.98 -1.63 -42.28
N ALA A 879 2.42 -2.65 -41.65
CA ALA A 879 2.29 -3.98 -42.24
C ALA A 879 0.87 -4.20 -42.76
N LYS A 880 0.69 -5.18 -43.65
CA LYS A 880 -0.65 -5.70 -43.91
C LYS A 880 -1.23 -6.26 -42.60
N PRO A 881 -2.54 -6.09 -42.34
CA PRO A 881 -3.17 -6.69 -41.17
C PRO A 881 -2.88 -8.18 -41.08
N GLN A 882 -2.34 -8.62 -39.94
CA GLN A 882 -2.02 -10.01 -39.61
C GLN A 882 -2.58 -10.36 -38.24
#